data_AF-E4N2F3-F1
#
_entry.id   AF-E4N2F3-F1
#
_cell.length_a   1.000
_cell.length_b   1.000
_cell.length_c   1.000
_cell.angle_alpha   90.00
_cell.angle_beta   90.00
_cell.angle_gamma   90.00
#
_symmetry.space_group_name_H-M   'P 1'
#
loop_
_entity.id
_entity.type
_entity.pdbx_description
1 polymer ?
#
loop_
_entity_poly.entity_id
_entity_poly.type
_entity_poly.pdbx_seq_one_letter_code
_entity_poly.pdbx_strand_id
1 'polypeptide(L)'
;MHGPVPSYPDSAAGPVRYCPVVSAYGTLQGYLWFAEAENAAGFVKMLVREELSGAGHWILRLRDAYGRGLTAAEAVHELATVPHERDSGRPDLAALATAESLAEVEESGRAGWVPPKEPVAPRGYRPLPDGLRLSYEDRQRHVRWLFETDGGAAGDGPVPPEAVLGGWEFDREGRPVRWRPNPRHGVPEAAGGEAGGGTSGGPGSGPGGGAGTLPPLGAGRRPAGRALLGWLDDPRAPRLCRVAGSSGSGRTHLLHWLAAACPADGPRPGRRVRAVLAADGLTPDSFVWRLSALLGTPVADTTALIGTLTDGAPLVLVVTGLDRAGGGLLPDAARRIAEEVLRPLLRVPWLRLVLECASGTAAAEALDVPAAVLDLDEPQWTDPDAYARWCAALAGHPLPADALYPSPGLAVLAARTAPGVAFEPDAGPARKAEVLAEAWWASLPEDVRAPVAVLGAVRGGIDTALWAELPGAGGAAAVDEAAAFLPPDPDGRQRVWPHTFADRLALWAVDHAALRQALLPDRPETAPGPADRQRLGLLLRHGLHTGTPVLDLLTDPDVLVHADPDSVTLAFASFTEAFEQATSPTRLRTGPFSGTLPERDGEPRRWLIESWWLAGPVASHTEEPRLRASALHGWLAGGEEPWSRELAERLAVTAGHDWRVRWSFGRRIEPVRLLAPGHGELRTGRLLVGVGDSVYVIEQADGKPVARDARIKLGQPSTVAVASSADDAAHALWWDGATATIRPDNGSRTSHDALVRLRESMTGGATALTAIGAPRPVLAGGDDHGEIYAIPELDLSEARRCEKRLHDGRVTAVAVAGYGDEHLILSGGEDGRVWTWLPDRTPPEAPTLTRDLPVTALAAHVLPQGLMFAVGWTDGLLQIMTVFGTPLLREIRFGTPIVGLAITPTGLLCAATESGVQAIELAELASPAGPGTAGTGREGREDGDG
;
A
#
# COMPACT_ATOMS: atom_id res chain seq x y z
N MET A 1 49.44 7.04 -61.88
CA MET A 1 49.75 5.93 -60.95
C MET A 1 49.80 6.52 -59.55
N HIS A 2 48.72 6.41 -58.79
CA HIS A 2 48.74 6.75 -57.36
C HIS A 2 49.40 5.59 -56.63
N GLY A 3 50.50 5.84 -55.92
CA GLY A 3 51.06 4.87 -54.98
C GLY A 3 50.03 4.49 -53.91
N PRO A 4 50.19 3.33 -53.24
CA PRO A 4 49.28 2.93 -52.19
C PRO A 4 49.20 4.02 -51.12
N VAL A 5 47.97 4.41 -50.78
CA VAL A 5 47.69 5.37 -49.71
C VAL A 5 48.19 4.76 -48.40
N PRO A 6 48.94 5.48 -47.55
CA PRO A 6 49.43 4.94 -46.29
C PRO A 6 48.27 4.48 -45.39
N SER A 7 48.29 3.22 -44.96
CA SER A 7 47.30 2.62 -44.06
C SER A 7 47.92 1.51 -43.24
N TYR A 8 47.26 1.12 -42.14
CA TYR A 8 47.59 -0.15 -41.47
C TYR A 8 47.47 -1.33 -42.45
N PRO A 9 48.29 -2.38 -42.30
CA PRO A 9 48.04 -3.68 -42.92
C PRO A 9 46.61 -4.16 -42.61
N ASP A 10 45.93 -4.67 -43.61
CA ASP A 10 44.55 -5.16 -43.57
C ASP A 10 44.46 -6.68 -43.33
N SER A 11 45.60 -7.32 -43.05
CA SER A 11 45.72 -8.73 -42.69
C SER A 11 46.63 -8.89 -41.47
N ALA A 12 46.37 -9.91 -40.65
CA ALA A 12 47.26 -10.33 -39.57
C ALA A 12 47.45 -11.86 -39.60
N ALA A 13 48.68 -12.31 -39.36
CA ALA A 13 49.04 -13.74 -39.30
C ALA A 13 48.90 -14.32 -37.89
N GLY A 14 48.98 -13.47 -36.85
CA GLY A 14 48.81 -13.83 -35.45
C GLY A 14 47.42 -13.51 -34.88
N PRO A 15 47.25 -13.66 -33.55
CA PRO A 15 46.01 -13.36 -32.87
C PRO A 15 45.66 -11.87 -32.99
N VAL A 16 44.37 -11.59 -33.16
CA VAL A 16 43.83 -10.24 -33.31
C VAL A 16 42.93 -9.90 -32.13
N ARG A 17 42.89 -8.63 -31.74
CA ARG A 17 41.88 -8.12 -30.81
C ARG A 17 40.80 -7.42 -31.61
N TYR A 18 39.54 -7.60 -31.23
CA TYR A 18 38.42 -7.03 -31.97
C TYR A 18 37.28 -6.61 -31.03
N CYS A 19 36.56 -5.55 -31.40
CA CYS A 19 35.39 -5.08 -30.68
C CYS A 19 34.20 -4.85 -31.63
N PRO A 20 32.97 -5.05 -31.15
CA PRO A 20 31.78 -4.79 -31.96
C PRO A 20 31.59 -3.28 -32.17
N VAL A 21 31.12 -2.92 -33.36
CA VAL A 21 30.69 -1.55 -33.68
C VAL A 21 29.16 -1.54 -33.74
N VAL A 22 28.53 -0.81 -32.82
CA VAL A 22 27.07 -0.86 -32.62
C VAL A 22 26.44 0.50 -32.91
N SER A 23 25.35 0.52 -33.68
CA SER A 23 24.57 1.74 -33.97
C SER A 23 23.87 2.32 -32.74
N ALA A 24 23.32 3.53 -32.86
CA ALA A 24 22.48 4.14 -31.80
C ALA A 24 21.29 3.26 -31.39
N TYR A 25 20.83 2.38 -32.29
CA TYR A 25 19.67 1.52 -32.11
C TYR A 25 20.06 0.11 -31.64
N GLY A 26 21.31 -0.09 -31.20
CA GLY A 26 21.77 -1.39 -30.72
C GLY A 26 22.14 -2.39 -31.83
N THR A 27 22.03 -2.03 -33.11
CA THR A 27 22.36 -2.94 -34.22
C THR A 27 23.87 -3.03 -34.47
N LEU A 28 24.44 -4.24 -34.51
CA LEU A 28 25.84 -4.48 -34.89
C LEU A 28 26.08 -4.14 -36.38
N GLN A 29 27.06 -3.28 -36.65
CA GLN A 29 27.48 -2.85 -37.98
C GLN A 29 28.66 -3.69 -38.52
N GLY A 30 29.49 -4.21 -37.61
CA GLY A 30 30.67 -5.01 -37.91
C GLY A 30 31.62 -5.03 -36.73
N TYR A 31 32.86 -5.48 -36.96
CA TYR A 31 33.88 -5.57 -35.92
C TYR A 31 35.09 -4.75 -36.30
N LEU A 32 35.55 -3.89 -35.39
CA LEU A 32 36.82 -3.18 -35.53
C LEU A 32 37.90 -4.02 -34.89
N TRP A 33 39.01 -4.29 -35.58
CA TRP A 33 40.05 -5.19 -35.10
C TRP A 33 41.44 -4.59 -35.25
N PHE A 34 42.38 -5.07 -34.43
CA PHE A 34 43.80 -4.72 -34.51
C PHE A 34 44.71 -5.86 -34.04
N ALA A 35 45.92 -5.90 -34.60
CA ALA A 35 47.02 -6.74 -34.18
C ALA A 35 48.22 -5.86 -33.80
N GLU A 36 48.61 -5.92 -32.52
CA GLU A 36 49.66 -5.04 -31.98
C GLU A 36 51.04 -5.42 -32.51
N ALA A 37 51.34 -6.72 -32.60
CA ALA A 37 52.63 -7.23 -33.07
C ALA A 37 52.93 -6.89 -34.55
N GLU A 38 51.89 -6.83 -35.37
CA GLU A 38 52.00 -6.56 -36.82
C GLU A 38 51.64 -5.11 -37.15
N ASN A 39 51.25 -4.32 -36.13
CA ASN A 39 50.66 -2.99 -36.27
C ASN A 39 49.58 -2.97 -37.37
N ALA A 40 48.72 -3.99 -37.40
CA ALA A 40 47.65 -4.17 -38.38
C ALA A 40 46.31 -3.78 -37.78
N ALA A 41 45.39 -3.24 -38.57
CA ALA A 41 44.05 -2.90 -38.12
C ALA A 41 43.07 -2.85 -39.29
N GLY A 42 41.83 -3.18 -39.01
CA GLY A 42 40.80 -3.17 -40.03
C GLY A 42 39.40 -3.22 -39.46
N PHE A 43 38.45 -3.35 -40.38
CA PHE A 43 37.04 -3.49 -40.06
C PHE A 43 36.45 -4.67 -40.83
N VAL A 44 35.87 -5.61 -40.09
CA VAL A 44 35.12 -6.75 -40.64
C VAL A 44 33.66 -6.34 -40.77
N LYS A 45 33.16 -6.32 -42.01
CA LYS A 45 31.76 -6.00 -42.31
C LYS A 45 30.81 -7.16 -42.00
N MET A 46 29.59 -6.83 -41.57
CA MET A 46 28.47 -7.77 -41.56
C MET A 46 27.94 -7.99 -42.98
N LEU A 47 27.77 -9.25 -43.40
CA LEU A 47 27.34 -9.59 -44.77
C LEU A 47 25.83 -9.38 -45.05
N VAL A 48 25.02 -9.20 -44.00
CA VAL A 48 23.55 -9.23 -44.11
C VAL A 48 22.94 -7.91 -44.65
N ARG A 49 23.69 -6.80 -44.67
CA ARG A 49 23.23 -5.50 -45.24
C ARG A 49 24.39 -4.68 -45.83
N GLU A 50 24.66 -4.82 -47.12
CA GLU A 50 25.75 -4.09 -47.80
C GLU A 50 25.58 -2.56 -47.77
N GLU A 51 24.35 -2.04 -47.74
CA GLU A 51 24.08 -0.60 -47.89
C GLU A 51 24.35 0.24 -46.62
N LEU A 52 24.59 -0.36 -45.46
CA LEU A 52 24.68 0.35 -44.17
C LEU A 52 25.91 0.02 -43.30
N SER A 53 26.83 -0.83 -43.74
CA SER A 53 27.89 -1.40 -42.87
C SER A 53 28.88 -0.41 -42.22
N GLY A 54 28.87 0.88 -42.59
CA GLY A 54 29.83 1.86 -42.10
C GLY A 54 31.30 1.54 -42.42
N ALA A 55 31.57 0.49 -43.20
CA ALA A 55 32.93 -0.03 -43.41
C ALA A 55 33.87 1.01 -44.03
N GLY A 56 33.38 1.77 -45.02
CA GLY A 56 34.13 2.88 -45.60
C GLY A 56 34.47 3.98 -44.58
N HIS A 57 33.57 4.27 -43.64
CA HIS A 57 33.79 5.23 -42.58
C HIS A 57 34.94 4.78 -41.65
N TRP A 58 34.89 3.53 -41.17
CA TRP A 58 35.91 3.01 -40.26
C TRP A 58 37.27 2.82 -40.91
N ILE A 59 37.32 2.39 -42.16
CA ILE A 59 38.57 2.30 -42.93
C ILE A 59 39.19 3.70 -43.11
N LEU A 60 38.39 4.73 -43.38
CA LEU A 60 38.89 6.11 -43.50
C LEU A 60 39.42 6.66 -42.17
N ARG A 61 38.72 6.37 -41.07
CA ARG A 61 39.14 6.75 -39.71
C ARG A 61 40.45 6.09 -39.29
N LEU A 62 40.62 4.79 -39.58
CA LEU A 62 41.88 4.07 -39.36
C LEU A 62 43.01 4.63 -40.23
N ARG A 63 42.73 5.02 -41.47
CA ARG A 63 43.72 5.68 -42.34
C ARG A 63 44.15 7.05 -41.80
N ASP A 64 43.21 7.84 -41.32
CA ASP A 64 43.52 9.13 -40.67
C ASP A 64 44.41 8.93 -39.43
N ALA A 65 44.06 7.97 -38.58
CA ALA A 65 44.86 7.60 -37.41
C ALA A 65 46.28 7.14 -37.79
N TYR A 66 46.42 6.34 -38.85
CA TYR A 66 47.72 5.95 -39.40
C TYR A 66 48.52 7.17 -39.89
N GLY A 67 47.87 8.09 -40.61
CA GLY A 67 48.48 9.33 -41.09
C GLY A 67 48.95 10.26 -39.96
N ARG A 68 48.34 10.16 -38.77
CA ARG A 68 48.76 10.84 -37.54
C ARG A 68 49.86 10.11 -36.77
N GLY A 69 50.29 8.95 -37.24
CA GLY A 69 51.40 8.18 -36.64
C GLY A 69 51.02 7.35 -35.42
N LEU A 70 49.73 7.06 -35.22
CA LEU A 70 49.27 6.21 -34.11
C LEU A 70 49.59 4.74 -34.39
N THR A 71 49.82 3.96 -33.33
CA THR A 71 49.78 2.49 -33.42
C THR A 71 48.35 2.00 -33.67
N ALA A 72 48.21 0.80 -34.19
CA ALA A 72 46.91 0.16 -34.42
C ALA A 72 46.07 0.11 -33.13
N ALA A 73 46.69 -0.21 -32.00
CA ALA A 73 46.03 -0.21 -30.70
C ALA A 73 45.56 1.19 -30.28
N GLU A 74 46.43 2.20 -30.37
CA GLU A 74 46.07 3.59 -30.05
C GLU A 74 44.96 4.12 -30.94
N ALA A 75 44.99 3.80 -32.23
CA ALA A 75 43.96 4.18 -33.19
C ALA A 75 42.59 3.62 -32.80
N VAL A 76 42.49 2.32 -32.50
CA VAL A 76 41.23 1.69 -32.08
C VAL A 76 40.73 2.27 -30.76
N HIS A 77 41.64 2.55 -29.82
CA HIS A 77 41.27 3.16 -28.54
C HIS A 77 40.74 4.58 -28.70
N GLU A 78 41.42 5.40 -29.50
CA GLU A 78 40.99 6.78 -29.77
C GLU A 78 39.63 6.80 -30.48
N LEU A 79 39.43 5.96 -31.49
CA LEU A 79 38.20 5.91 -32.26
C LEU A 79 36.96 5.52 -31.43
N ALA A 80 37.13 4.80 -30.33
CA ALA A 80 36.05 4.48 -29.40
C ALA A 80 35.65 5.64 -28.46
N THR A 81 36.51 6.65 -28.35
CA THR A 81 36.28 7.86 -27.52
C THR A 81 35.59 9.00 -28.29
N VAL A 82 35.51 8.90 -29.62
CA VAL A 82 34.87 9.90 -30.48
C VAL A 82 33.34 9.88 -30.27
N PRO A 83 32.65 11.05 -30.20
CA PRO A 83 31.20 11.11 -30.05
C PRO A 83 30.43 10.36 -31.14
N HIS A 84 29.28 9.81 -30.75
CA HIS A 84 28.42 8.96 -31.59
C HIS A 84 28.00 9.64 -32.90
N GLU A 85 28.30 9.02 -34.05
CA GLU A 85 27.74 9.38 -35.34
C GLU A 85 26.58 8.42 -35.69
N ARG A 86 25.42 9.00 -36.02
CA ARG A 86 24.12 8.31 -36.11
C ARG A 86 24.13 7.05 -36.97
N ASP A 87 24.87 7.07 -38.08
CA ASP A 87 24.82 6.03 -39.13
C ASP A 87 26.03 5.09 -39.15
N SER A 88 27.13 5.43 -38.46
CA SER A 88 28.40 4.67 -38.52
C SER A 88 28.61 3.74 -37.31
N GLY A 89 27.84 3.93 -36.24
CA GLY A 89 27.95 3.18 -34.99
C GLY A 89 29.10 3.63 -34.10
N ARG A 90 29.30 2.90 -32.99
CA ARG A 90 30.35 3.16 -32.00
C ARG A 90 31.11 1.86 -31.66
N PRO A 91 32.45 1.86 -31.67
CA PRO A 91 33.24 0.74 -31.17
C PRO A 91 33.01 0.58 -29.66
N ASP A 92 32.61 -0.61 -29.24
CA ASP A 92 32.43 -0.95 -27.84
C ASP A 92 33.67 -1.65 -27.29
N LEU A 93 34.64 -0.86 -26.81
CA LEU A 93 35.86 -1.40 -26.20
C LEU A 93 35.59 -2.22 -24.93
N ALA A 94 34.43 -2.05 -24.28
CA ALA A 94 34.08 -2.90 -23.14
C ALA A 94 33.77 -4.35 -23.58
N ALA A 95 33.54 -4.57 -24.89
CA ALA A 95 33.38 -5.87 -25.52
C ALA A 95 34.60 -6.25 -26.39
N LEU A 96 35.80 -5.76 -26.04
CA LEU A 96 37.04 -6.11 -26.72
C LEU A 96 37.42 -7.57 -26.42
N ALA A 97 37.42 -8.40 -27.46
CA ALA A 97 37.76 -9.82 -27.40
C ALA A 97 39.06 -10.09 -28.17
N THR A 98 39.60 -11.30 -28.01
CA THR A 98 40.75 -11.80 -28.77
C THR A 98 40.29 -12.99 -29.61
N ALA A 99 40.70 -13.02 -30.88
CA ALA A 99 40.54 -14.16 -31.78
C ALA A 99 41.91 -14.73 -32.14
N GLU A 100 41.99 -16.03 -32.36
CA GLU A 100 43.25 -16.70 -32.73
C GLU A 100 43.71 -16.30 -34.13
N SER A 101 42.78 -15.84 -34.98
CA SER A 101 43.07 -15.32 -36.31
C SER A 101 42.02 -14.31 -36.78
N LEU A 102 42.36 -13.52 -37.81
CA LEU A 102 41.40 -12.64 -38.48
C LEU A 102 40.22 -13.40 -39.11
N ALA A 103 40.44 -14.65 -39.55
CA ALA A 103 39.41 -15.46 -40.20
C ALA A 103 38.23 -15.80 -39.27
N GLU A 104 38.48 -15.97 -37.97
CA GLU A 104 37.42 -16.20 -36.96
C GLU A 104 36.54 -14.96 -36.77
N VAL A 105 37.14 -13.77 -36.83
CA VAL A 105 36.39 -12.50 -36.76
C VAL A 105 35.53 -12.34 -38.02
N GLU A 106 36.06 -12.69 -39.19
CA GLU A 106 35.29 -12.72 -40.44
C GLU A 106 34.15 -13.75 -40.43
N GLU A 107 34.36 -14.92 -39.83
CA GLU A 107 33.31 -15.92 -39.64
C GLU A 107 32.23 -15.43 -38.68
N SER A 108 32.62 -14.73 -37.61
CA SER A 108 31.68 -14.05 -36.70
C SER A 108 30.87 -12.96 -37.42
N GLY A 109 31.51 -12.18 -38.30
CA GLY A 109 30.84 -11.21 -39.18
C GLY A 109 29.93 -11.85 -40.24
N ARG A 110 30.21 -13.11 -40.63
CA ARG A 110 29.40 -13.93 -41.55
C ARG A 110 28.19 -14.57 -40.86
N ALA A 111 28.38 -15.11 -39.66
CA ALA A 111 27.33 -15.75 -38.87
C ALA A 111 26.22 -14.77 -38.48
N GLY A 112 26.58 -13.48 -38.35
CA GLY A 112 25.66 -12.41 -38.08
C GLY A 112 25.31 -12.33 -36.60
N TRP A 113 25.49 -11.17 -36.00
CA TRP A 113 24.86 -10.88 -34.71
C TRP A 113 23.35 -10.88 -34.87
N VAL A 114 22.70 -11.86 -34.24
CA VAL A 114 21.25 -11.89 -34.08
C VAL A 114 20.93 -10.92 -32.95
N PRO A 115 20.21 -9.81 -33.21
CA PRO A 115 19.77 -8.94 -32.15
C PRO A 115 18.98 -9.75 -31.11
N PRO A 116 19.13 -9.44 -29.81
CA PRO A 116 18.27 -10.01 -28.81
C PRO A 116 16.82 -9.84 -29.24
N LYS A 117 16.03 -10.91 -29.16
CA LYS A 117 14.61 -10.84 -29.48
C LYS A 117 13.98 -9.71 -28.68
N GLU A 118 13.07 -8.95 -29.29
CA GLU A 118 12.31 -7.95 -28.55
C GLU A 118 11.58 -8.65 -27.38
N PRO A 119 11.56 -8.01 -26.20
CA PRO A 119 10.86 -8.58 -25.05
C PRO A 119 9.40 -8.79 -25.42
N VAL A 120 8.87 -9.97 -25.13
CA VAL A 120 7.43 -10.20 -25.22
C VAL A 120 6.79 -9.46 -24.05
N ALA A 121 5.87 -8.55 -24.36
CA ALA A 121 5.15 -7.83 -23.33
C ALA A 121 4.15 -8.76 -22.62
N PRO A 122 4.14 -8.80 -21.27
CA PRO A 122 3.13 -9.54 -20.51
C PRO A 122 1.70 -9.08 -20.84
N ARG A 123 0.69 -9.95 -20.62
CA ARG A 123 -0.72 -9.55 -20.84
C ARG A 123 -1.07 -8.34 -19.99
N GLY A 124 -1.87 -7.45 -20.57
CA GLY A 124 -2.29 -6.20 -19.93
C GLY A 124 -1.23 -5.09 -19.91
N TYR A 125 -0.03 -5.32 -20.47
CA TYR A 125 0.94 -4.25 -20.69
C TYR A 125 0.38 -3.19 -21.64
N ARG A 126 0.68 -1.93 -21.33
CA ARG A 126 0.45 -0.80 -22.22
C ARG A 126 1.69 0.08 -22.23
N PRO A 127 2.21 0.45 -23.42
CA PRO A 127 3.37 1.33 -23.50
C PRO A 127 3.05 2.71 -22.95
N LEU A 128 4.06 3.33 -22.34
CA LEU A 128 3.98 4.70 -21.83
C LEU A 128 3.65 5.65 -23.00
N PRO A 129 2.55 6.41 -22.94
CA PRO A 129 2.23 7.35 -24.00
C PRO A 129 3.22 8.51 -24.02
N ASP A 130 3.63 8.93 -25.21
CA ASP A 130 4.54 10.06 -25.38
C ASP A 130 3.97 11.34 -24.75
N GLY A 131 4.78 12.00 -23.93
CA GLY A 131 4.41 13.28 -23.30
C GLY A 131 3.37 13.20 -22.17
N LEU A 132 2.91 12.01 -21.76
CA LEU A 132 1.96 11.87 -20.67
C LEU A 132 2.56 12.38 -19.35
N ARG A 133 1.99 13.47 -18.84
CA ARG A 133 2.32 14.10 -17.56
C ARG A 133 1.05 14.65 -16.94
N LEU A 134 0.97 14.60 -15.61
CA LEU A 134 -0.08 15.32 -14.90
C LEU A 134 0.07 16.82 -15.13
N SER A 135 -1.08 17.50 -15.26
CA SER A 135 -1.13 18.96 -15.28
C SER A 135 -0.55 19.53 -13.97
N TYR A 136 -0.15 20.81 -13.97
CA TYR A 136 0.28 21.46 -12.73
C TYR A 136 -0.83 21.45 -11.67
N GLU A 137 -2.08 21.68 -12.09
CA GLU A 137 -3.25 21.66 -11.21
C GLU A 137 -3.50 20.27 -10.61
N ASP A 138 -3.43 19.21 -11.41
CA ASP A 138 -3.57 17.83 -10.91
C ASP A 138 -2.48 17.49 -9.89
N ARG A 139 -1.25 17.97 -10.09
CA ARG A 139 -0.15 17.77 -9.12
C ARG A 139 -0.37 18.54 -7.82
N GLN A 140 -0.85 19.78 -7.89
CA GLN A 140 -1.23 20.57 -6.71
C GLN A 140 -2.40 19.93 -5.96
N ARG A 141 -3.30 19.26 -6.68
CA ARG A 141 -4.42 18.49 -6.11
C ARG A 141 -4.06 17.05 -5.72
N HIS A 142 -2.77 16.72 -5.66
CA HIS A 142 -2.27 15.41 -5.26
C HIS A 142 -2.86 14.23 -6.04
N VAL A 143 -3.24 14.43 -7.30
CA VAL A 143 -3.76 13.36 -8.17
C VAL A 143 -2.66 12.34 -8.43
N ARG A 144 -3.02 11.06 -8.31
CA ARG A 144 -2.12 9.91 -8.56
C ARG A 144 -2.69 8.87 -9.51
N TRP A 145 -3.95 9.02 -9.91
CA TRP A 145 -4.63 8.10 -10.82
C TRP A 145 -5.41 8.87 -11.89
N LEU A 146 -5.26 8.42 -13.14
CA LEU A 146 -6.10 8.84 -14.27
C LEU A 146 -6.71 7.62 -14.93
N PHE A 147 -8.03 7.55 -14.98
CA PHE A 147 -8.76 6.48 -15.65
C PHE A 147 -9.02 6.87 -17.10
N GLU A 148 -8.89 5.89 -17.99
CA GLU A 148 -9.18 6.05 -19.41
C GLU A 148 -10.43 5.26 -19.77
N THR A 149 -11.27 5.88 -20.60
CA THR A 149 -12.57 5.38 -20.99
C THR A 149 -12.68 5.39 -22.51
N ASP A 150 -13.50 4.52 -23.08
CA ASP A 150 -13.85 4.59 -24.49
C ASP A 150 -14.46 5.95 -24.81
N GLY A 151 -14.14 6.50 -25.99
CA GLY A 151 -14.37 7.90 -26.40
C GLY A 151 -15.81 8.40 -26.47
N GLY A 152 -16.77 7.76 -25.81
CA GLY A 152 -18.16 8.20 -25.66
C GLY A 152 -18.71 8.15 -24.22
N ALA A 153 -17.91 7.73 -23.22
CA ALA A 153 -18.40 7.48 -21.85
C ALA A 153 -18.02 8.57 -20.82
N ALA A 154 -17.45 9.70 -21.28
CA ALA A 154 -17.05 10.82 -20.43
C ALA A 154 -18.25 11.72 -20.06
N GLY A 155 -18.92 11.41 -18.95
CA GLY A 155 -19.93 12.27 -18.33
C GLY A 155 -19.74 12.37 -16.81
N ASP A 156 -20.45 13.29 -16.17
CA ASP A 156 -20.39 13.49 -14.70
C ASP A 156 -21.06 12.36 -13.89
N GLY A 157 -21.81 11.48 -14.57
CA GLY A 157 -22.43 10.28 -14.02
C GLY A 157 -21.45 9.11 -13.87
N PRO A 158 -21.89 7.98 -13.29
CA PRO A 158 -21.11 6.74 -13.30
C PRO A 158 -20.78 6.31 -14.74
N VAL A 159 -19.52 5.97 -14.96
CA VAL A 159 -19.08 5.35 -16.22
C VAL A 159 -19.32 3.84 -16.09
N PRO A 160 -20.01 3.20 -17.04
CA PRO A 160 -20.14 1.75 -17.04
C PRO A 160 -18.75 1.09 -16.96
N PRO A 161 -18.49 0.17 -16.01
CA PRO A 161 -17.17 -0.46 -15.87
C PRO A 161 -16.67 -1.06 -17.18
N GLU A 162 -17.53 -1.63 -18.01
CA GLU A 162 -17.19 -2.22 -19.29
C GLU A 162 -16.61 -1.23 -20.32
N ALA A 163 -16.88 0.08 -20.16
CA ALA A 163 -16.39 1.16 -21.02
C ALA A 163 -15.10 1.82 -20.49
N VAL A 164 -14.59 1.36 -19.33
CA VAL A 164 -13.33 1.86 -18.75
C VAL A 164 -12.21 0.90 -19.15
N LEU A 165 -11.22 1.39 -19.90
CA LEU A 165 -10.06 0.60 -20.35
C LEU A 165 -9.17 0.20 -19.16
N GLY A 166 -8.99 1.12 -18.22
CA GLY A 166 -8.08 0.97 -17.08
C GLY A 166 -7.63 2.32 -16.53
N GLY A 167 -6.55 2.33 -15.75
CA GLY A 167 -6.00 3.54 -15.14
C GLY A 167 -4.48 3.61 -15.13
N TRP A 168 -3.95 4.81 -15.33
CA TRP A 168 -2.55 5.15 -15.13
C TRP A 168 -2.31 5.61 -13.69
N GLU A 169 -1.35 4.98 -13.03
CA GLU A 169 -0.79 5.45 -11.75
C GLU A 169 0.34 6.45 -12.01
N PHE A 170 0.47 7.49 -11.18
CA PHE A 170 1.47 8.54 -11.28
C PHE A 170 2.27 8.72 -9.98
N ASP A 171 3.54 9.08 -10.11
CA ASP A 171 4.41 9.43 -8.97
C ASP A 171 4.14 10.85 -8.45
N ARG A 172 4.95 11.28 -7.47
CA ARG A 172 4.84 12.59 -6.84
C ARG A 172 5.05 13.76 -7.79
N GLU A 173 5.97 13.59 -8.72
CA GLU A 173 6.34 14.56 -9.73
C GLU A 173 5.35 14.62 -10.91
N GLY A 174 4.37 13.71 -10.95
CA GLY A 174 3.35 13.60 -11.99
C GLY A 174 3.81 12.83 -13.22
N ARG A 175 4.75 11.89 -13.04
CA ARG A 175 5.24 10.97 -14.06
C ARG A 175 4.46 9.66 -13.99
N PRO A 176 4.00 9.09 -15.13
CA PRO A 176 3.31 7.81 -15.14
C PRO A 176 4.24 6.70 -14.66
N VAL A 177 3.71 5.84 -13.79
CA VAL A 177 4.42 4.72 -13.14
C VAL A 177 4.06 3.42 -13.85
N ARG A 178 2.77 3.09 -13.93
CA ARG A 178 2.27 1.86 -14.54
C ARG A 178 0.82 1.99 -14.95
N TRP A 179 0.43 1.14 -15.90
CA TRP A 179 -0.96 0.94 -16.31
C TRP A 179 -1.59 -0.21 -15.52
N ARG A 180 -2.84 -0.02 -15.08
CA ARG A 180 -3.70 -1.07 -14.54
C ARG A 180 -4.88 -1.30 -15.50
N PRO A 181 -4.94 -2.44 -16.21
CA PRO A 181 -6.12 -2.75 -17.01
C PRO A 181 -7.32 -2.99 -16.10
N ASN A 182 -8.50 -2.57 -16.55
CA ASN A 182 -9.75 -2.91 -15.88
C ASN A 182 -10.15 -4.35 -16.25
N PRO A 183 -10.25 -5.29 -15.30
CA PRO A 183 -10.61 -6.68 -15.58
C PRO A 183 -11.99 -6.85 -16.23
N ARG A 184 -12.89 -5.88 -16.08
CA ARG A 184 -14.26 -5.91 -16.63
C ARG A 184 -14.39 -5.20 -17.97
N HIS A 185 -13.32 -4.61 -18.49
CA HIS A 185 -13.35 -3.92 -19.77
C HIS A 185 -13.82 -4.86 -20.89
N GLY A 186 -14.81 -4.44 -21.68
CA GLY A 186 -15.37 -5.23 -22.78
C GLY A 186 -16.14 -6.50 -22.36
N VAL A 187 -16.31 -6.75 -21.07
CA VAL A 187 -17.16 -7.83 -20.54
C VAL A 187 -18.55 -7.23 -20.28
N PRO A 188 -19.59 -7.60 -21.06
CA PRO A 188 -20.93 -7.08 -20.85
C PRO A 188 -21.41 -7.41 -19.43
N GLU A 189 -22.00 -6.43 -18.74
CA GLU A 189 -22.68 -6.70 -17.47
C GLU A 189 -23.73 -7.78 -17.74
N ALA A 190 -23.64 -8.92 -17.05
CA ALA A 190 -24.59 -10.02 -17.23
C ALA A 190 -25.99 -9.44 -17.01
N ALA A 191 -26.76 -9.33 -18.09
CA ALA A 191 -28.05 -8.66 -18.09
C ALA A 191 -28.86 -9.18 -16.91
N GLY A 192 -29.05 -8.31 -15.91
CA GLY A 192 -29.86 -8.63 -14.73
C GLY A 192 -31.20 -9.13 -15.25
N GLY A 193 -31.48 -10.41 -15.00
CA GLY A 193 -32.56 -11.14 -15.64
C GLY A 193 -33.84 -10.31 -15.63
N GLU A 194 -34.24 -9.84 -16.83
CA GLU A 194 -35.58 -9.35 -17.05
C GLU A 194 -36.53 -10.48 -16.61
N ALA A 195 -37.42 -10.14 -15.69
CA ALA A 195 -38.52 -11.00 -15.29
C ALA A 195 -39.48 -11.18 -16.48
N GLY A 196 -39.10 -12.07 -17.41
CA GLY A 196 -39.94 -12.54 -18.50
C GLY A 196 -40.95 -13.54 -17.95
N GLY A 197 -42.23 -13.17 -18.01
CA GLY A 197 -43.34 -14.03 -17.65
C GLY A 197 -43.32 -15.35 -18.42
N GLY A 198 -43.38 -16.46 -17.70
CA GLY A 198 -43.50 -17.80 -18.23
C GLY A 198 -44.06 -18.73 -17.17
N THR A 199 -45.35 -19.00 -17.26
CA THR A 199 -46.10 -19.94 -16.43
C THR A 199 -45.58 -21.38 -16.59
N SER A 200 -45.18 -22.03 -15.50
CA SER A 200 -45.40 -23.46 -15.27
C SER A 200 -45.08 -23.81 -13.82
N GLY A 201 -46.08 -24.37 -13.10
CA GLY A 201 -46.01 -24.66 -11.68
C GLY A 201 -45.27 -25.95 -11.31
N GLY A 202 -44.83 -25.98 -10.05
CA GLY A 202 -44.40 -27.17 -9.31
C GLY A 202 -44.23 -26.79 -7.83
N PRO A 203 -44.83 -27.52 -6.87
CA PRO A 203 -44.77 -27.15 -5.45
C PRO A 203 -43.47 -27.70 -4.84
N GLY A 204 -42.50 -26.83 -4.65
CA GLY A 204 -41.28 -27.09 -3.88
C GLY A 204 -41.16 -26.06 -2.76
N SER A 205 -41.70 -26.40 -1.58
CA SER A 205 -41.62 -25.60 -0.36
C SER A 205 -40.20 -25.65 0.22
N GLY A 206 -39.38 -24.66 -0.14
CA GLY A 206 -38.23 -24.18 0.64
C GLY A 206 -38.59 -22.88 1.37
N PRO A 207 -37.91 -22.50 2.47
CA PRO A 207 -38.25 -21.30 3.22
C PRO A 207 -38.04 -20.08 2.32
N GLY A 208 -39.12 -19.31 2.12
CA GLY A 208 -39.16 -18.20 1.19
C GLY A 208 -38.12 -17.14 1.51
N GLY A 209 -37.22 -16.88 0.56
CA GLY A 209 -36.45 -15.65 0.49
C GLY A 209 -37.41 -14.50 0.28
N GLY A 210 -37.78 -13.81 1.36
CA GLY A 210 -38.63 -12.64 1.30
C GLY A 210 -37.96 -11.56 0.46
N ALA A 211 -38.68 -11.03 -0.52
CA ALA A 211 -38.37 -9.72 -1.08
C ALA A 211 -38.32 -8.73 0.10
N GLY A 212 -37.11 -8.33 0.51
CA GLY A 212 -36.91 -7.55 1.72
C GLY A 212 -37.73 -6.27 1.69
N THR A 213 -38.72 -6.17 2.57
CA THR A 213 -39.49 -4.94 2.77
C THR A 213 -38.52 -3.85 3.21
N LEU A 214 -38.52 -2.69 2.54
CA LEU A 214 -37.69 -1.56 2.94
C LEU A 214 -37.95 -1.21 4.42
N PRO A 215 -36.91 -0.95 5.23
CA PRO A 215 -37.09 -0.50 6.61
C PRO A 215 -37.99 0.75 6.65
N PRO A 216 -38.88 0.87 7.65
CA PRO A 216 -39.74 2.04 7.76
C PRO A 216 -38.90 3.31 7.99
N LEU A 217 -39.26 4.39 7.27
CA LEU A 217 -38.65 5.71 7.44
C LEU A 217 -39.69 6.66 8.05
N GLY A 218 -39.44 7.07 9.29
CA GLY A 218 -40.35 7.89 10.11
C GLY A 218 -40.28 9.39 9.83
N ALA A 219 -40.96 10.18 10.68
CA ALA A 219 -40.92 11.65 10.69
C ALA A 219 -41.15 12.32 9.31
N GLY A 220 -41.99 11.73 8.47
CA GLY A 220 -42.28 12.25 7.12
C GLY A 220 -41.11 12.17 6.13
N ARG A 221 -39.99 11.50 6.43
CA ARG A 221 -38.77 11.49 5.59
C ARG A 221 -38.81 10.57 4.36
N ARG A 222 -39.99 10.01 4.02
CA ARG A 222 -40.16 9.16 2.82
C ARG A 222 -39.76 9.86 1.51
N PRO A 223 -40.05 11.16 1.27
CA PRO A 223 -39.58 11.85 0.06
C PRO A 223 -38.06 11.85 -0.06
N ALA A 224 -37.34 12.16 1.03
CA ALA A 224 -35.88 12.12 1.08
C ALA A 224 -35.33 10.72 0.78
N GLY A 225 -35.89 9.68 1.40
CA GLY A 225 -35.48 8.30 1.14
C GLY A 225 -35.72 7.86 -0.31
N ARG A 226 -36.84 8.27 -0.92
CA ARG A 226 -37.12 8.01 -2.34
C ARG A 226 -36.13 8.72 -3.25
N ALA A 227 -35.75 9.96 -2.94
CA ALA A 227 -34.77 10.71 -3.71
C ALA A 227 -33.40 10.03 -3.69
N LEU A 228 -32.94 9.54 -2.53
CA LEU A 228 -31.67 8.79 -2.43
C LEU A 228 -31.69 7.48 -3.22
N LEU A 229 -32.80 6.72 -3.13
CA LEU A 229 -32.95 5.49 -3.93
C LEU A 229 -33.02 5.78 -5.44
N GLY A 230 -33.70 6.86 -5.83
CA GLY A 230 -33.74 7.32 -7.22
C GLY A 230 -32.38 7.78 -7.71
N TRP A 231 -31.62 8.49 -6.88
CA TRP A 231 -30.23 8.87 -7.18
C TRP A 231 -29.36 7.64 -7.42
N LEU A 232 -29.45 6.60 -6.57
CA LEU A 232 -28.71 5.33 -6.75
C LEU A 232 -29.02 4.65 -8.09
N ASP A 233 -30.29 4.66 -8.50
CA ASP A 233 -30.73 4.00 -9.73
C ASP A 233 -30.47 4.84 -10.99
N ASP A 234 -30.31 6.16 -10.88
CA ASP A 234 -30.15 7.04 -12.03
C ASP A 234 -28.70 7.03 -12.53
N PRO A 235 -28.41 6.47 -13.73
CA PRO A 235 -27.06 6.47 -14.29
C PRO A 235 -26.58 7.86 -14.75
N ARG A 236 -27.45 8.87 -14.79
CA ARG A 236 -27.09 10.26 -15.11
C ARG A 236 -26.86 11.10 -13.87
N ALA A 237 -27.20 10.59 -12.69
CA ALA A 237 -26.99 11.31 -11.45
C ALA A 237 -25.48 11.48 -11.19
N PRO A 238 -25.07 12.63 -10.62
CA PRO A 238 -23.67 12.85 -10.25
C PRO A 238 -23.20 11.81 -9.24
N ARG A 239 -21.92 11.44 -9.29
CA ARG A 239 -21.33 10.43 -8.39
C ARG A 239 -21.30 10.84 -6.91
N LEU A 240 -21.45 12.13 -6.61
CA LEU A 240 -21.56 12.66 -5.26
C LEU A 240 -23.01 13.04 -4.92
N CYS A 241 -23.52 12.55 -3.79
CA CYS A 241 -24.74 13.04 -3.15
C CYS A 241 -24.42 13.58 -1.76
N ARG A 242 -24.64 14.88 -1.54
CA ARG A 242 -24.47 15.54 -0.26
C ARG A 242 -25.81 15.70 0.44
N VAL A 243 -25.93 15.15 1.65
CA VAL A 243 -27.08 15.33 2.54
C VAL A 243 -26.76 16.46 3.51
N ALA A 244 -27.43 17.59 3.30
CA ALA A 244 -27.27 18.82 4.09
C ALA A 244 -28.48 19.01 5.04
N GLY A 245 -28.49 20.13 5.77
CA GLY A 245 -29.51 20.46 6.76
C GLY A 245 -28.89 20.71 8.14
N SER A 246 -29.64 21.37 9.00
CA SER A 246 -29.22 21.76 10.35
C SER A 246 -29.01 20.53 11.22
N SER A 247 -28.33 20.73 12.35
CA SER A 247 -28.29 19.74 13.42
C SER A 247 -29.73 19.27 13.74
N GLY A 248 -29.92 17.96 13.95
CA GLY A 248 -31.24 17.39 14.25
C GLY A 248 -32.19 17.20 13.07
N SER A 249 -31.85 17.66 11.86
CA SER A 249 -32.68 17.44 10.66
C SER A 249 -32.83 15.94 10.31
N GLY A 250 -31.97 15.06 10.83
CA GLY A 250 -32.06 13.60 10.63
C GLY A 250 -31.14 13.06 9.54
N ARG A 251 -30.11 13.82 9.12
CA ARG A 251 -29.12 13.42 8.10
C ARG A 251 -28.49 12.06 8.40
N THR A 252 -27.92 11.91 9.60
CA THR A 252 -27.29 10.65 10.04
C THR A 252 -28.29 9.50 10.03
N HIS A 253 -29.52 9.71 10.52
CA HIS A 253 -30.56 8.67 10.54
C HIS A 253 -30.96 8.25 9.12
N LEU A 254 -31.10 9.19 8.19
CA LEU A 254 -31.41 8.91 6.79
C LEU A 254 -30.32 8.06 6.11
N LEU A 255 -29.05 8.34 6.40
CA LEU A 255 -27.92 7.59 5.83
C LEU A 255 -27.78 6.18 6.42
N HIS A 256 -28.05 6.01 7.71
CA HIS A 256 -28.12 4.67 8.33
C HIS A 256 -29.32 3.88 7.77
N TRP A 257 -30.47 4.55 7.56
CA TRP A 257 -31.60 3.94 6.87
C TRP A 257 -31.22 3.49 5.45
N LEU A 258 -30.49 4.32 4.70
CA LEU A 258 -30.03 3.96 3.34
C LEU A 258 -29.16 2.71 3.37
N ALA A 259 -28.20 2.63 4.29
CA ALA A 259 -27.35 1.45 4.43
C ALA A 259 -28.13 0.18 4.79
N ALA A 260 -29.12 0.29 5.70
CA ALA A 260 -30.00 -0.82 6.05
C ALA A 260 -30.96 -1.22 4.90
N ALA A 261 -31.41 -0.25 4.09
CA ALA A 261 -32.26 -0.47 2.93
C ALA A 261 -31.50 -1.07 1.73
N CYS A 262 -30.18 -0.85 1.67
CA CYS A 262 -29.30 -1.19 0.56
C CYS A 262 -28.05 -1.93 1.08
N PRO A 263 -28.18 -3.09 1.75
CA PRO A 263 -27.03 -3.77 2.35
C PRO A 263 -26.05 -4.29 1.29
N ALA A 264 -24.79 -4.53 1.69
CA ALA A 264 -23.70 -4.89 0.78
C ALA A 264 -23.94 -6.21 0.01
N ASP A 265 -24.71 -7.14 0.59
CA ASP A 265 -25.11 -8.43 0.02
C ASP A 265 -26.50 -8.38 -0.64
N GLY A 266 -27.11 -7.19 -0.73
CA GLY A 266 -28.45 -7.01 -1.27
C GLY A 266 -28.60 -7.50 -2.72
N PRO A 267 -29.79 -7.94 -3.15
CA PRO A 267 -29.97 -8.57 -4.47
C PRO A 267 -29.83 -7.60 -5.65
N ARG A 268 -29.79 -6.29 -5.43
CA ARG A 268 -29.70 -5.25 -6.46
C ARG A 268 -28.29 -4.63 -6.47
N PRO A 269 -27.40 -4.99 -7.41
CA PRO A 269 -26.01 -4.50 -7.42
C PRO A 269 -25.86 -2.97 -7.36
N GLY A 270 -26.68 -2.23 -8.11
CA GLY A 270 -26.69 -0.75 -8.09
C GLY A 270 -27.18 -0.12 -6.78
N ARG A 271 -27.68 -0.92 -5.83
CA ARG A 271 -28.14 -0.50 -4.50
C ARG A 271 -27.44 -1.28 -3.39
N ARG A 272 -26.12 -1.39 -3.47
CA ARG A 272 -25.29 -2.00 -2.43
C ARG A 272 -24.40 -0.95 -1.80
N VAL A 273 -24.74 -0.53 -0.58
CA VAL A 273 -23.85 0.25 0.27
C VAL A 273 -22.79 -0.68 0.80
N ARG A 274 -21.54 -0.47 0.37
CA ARG A 274 -20.42 -1.35 0.73
C ARG A 274 -19.85 -1.02 2.09
N ALA A 275 -19.81 0.27 2.44
CA ALA A 275 -19.26 0.75 3.70
C ALA A 275 -20.00 2.01 4.18
N VAL A 276 -20.15 2.11 5.50
CA VAL A 276 -20.61 3.30 6.22
C VAL A 276 -19.50 3.71 7.18
N LEU A 277 -19.00 4.94 7.06
CA LEU A 277 -17.91 5.44 7.89
C LEU A 277 -18.32 6.76 8.57
N ALA A 278 -18.21 6.81 9.90
CA ALA A 278 -18.32 8.06 10.64
C ALA A 278 -16.97 8.79 10.62
N ALA A 279 -16.95 10.00 10.05
CA ALA A 279 -15.75 10.84 10.00
C ALA A 279 -15.48 11.60 11.31
N ASP A 280 -16.40 11.53 12.27
CA ASP A 280 -16.30 12.21 13.56
C ASP A 280 -15.00 11.85 14.30
N GLY A 281 -14.21 12.85 14.65
CA GLY A 281 -12.92 12.64 15.32
C GLY A 281 -11.79 12.09 14.44
N LEU A 282 -12.04 11.76 13.17
CA LEU A 282 -11.01 11.20 12.29
C LEU A 282 -10.09 12.27 11.71
N THR A 283 -8.82 11.90 11.50
CA THR A 283 -7.83 12.66 10.72
C THR A 283 -7.85 12.18 9.27
N PRO A 284 -7.19 12.87 8.30
CA PRO A 284 -7.06 12.35 6.94
C PRO A 284 -6.45 10.95 6.88
N ASP A 285 -5.40 10.69 7.67
CA ASP A 285 -4.76 9.38 7.76
C ASP A 285 -5.69 8.31 8.34
N SER A 286 -6.29 8.55 9.52
CA SER A 286 -7.17 7.56 10.14
C SER A 286 -8.44 7.32 9.34
N PHE A 287 -8.94 8.33 8.61
CA PHE A 287 -10.04 8.17 7.67
C PHE A 287 -9.70 7.14 6.58
N VAL A 288 -8.52 7.25 5.95
CA VAL A 288 -8.06 6.27 4.95
C VAL A 288 -7.91 4.89 5.58
N TRP A 289 -7.27 4.78 6.74
CA TRP A 289 -7.03 3.49 7.38
C TRP A 289 -8.35 2.79 7.75
N ARG A 290 -9.31 3.50 8.35
CA ARG A 290 -10.63 2.96 8.70
C ARG A 290 -11.45 2.62 7.46
N LEU A 291 -11.43 3.45 6.41
CA LEU A 291 -12.11 3.12 5.15
C LEU A 291 -11.51 1.86 4.51
N SER A 292 -10.18 1.76 4.46
CA SER A 292 -9.49 0.59 3.91
C SER A 292 -9.77 -0.68 4.71
N ALA A 293 -9.92 -0.56 6.03
CA ALA A 293 -10.33 -1.66 6.91
C ALA A 293 -11.75 -2.14 6.62
N LEU A 294 -12.71 -1.22 6.46
CA LEU A 294 -14.07 -1.57 6.06
C LEU A 294 -14.14 -2.24 4.67
N LEU A 295 -13.17 -1.96 3.80
CA LEU A 295 -13.06 -2.57 2.48
C LEU A 295 -12.27 -3.89 2.47
N GLY A 296 -11.61 -4.25 3.58
CA GLY A 296 -10.90 -5.51 3.77
C GLY A 296 -9.43 -5.51 3.34
N THR A 297 -8.88 -4.38 2.89
CA THR A 297 -7.47 -4.28 2.49
C THR A 297 -6.80 -3.11 3.20
N PRO A 298 -5.93 -3.35 4.18
CA PRO A 298 -5.22 -2.30 4.90
C PRO A 298 -4.21 -1.59 4.00
N VAL A 299 -4.37 -0.28 3.83
CA VAL A 299 -3.52 0.56 2.99
C VAL A 299 -3.03 1.80 3.71
N ALA A 300 -1.87 2.29 3.29
CA ALA A 300 -1.20 3.39 3.95
C ALA A 300 -1.78 4.77 3.59
N ASP A 301 -2.26 4.97 2.36
CA ASP A 301 -2.68 6.27 1.86
C ASP A 301 -3.77 6.18 0.77
N THR A 302 -4.29 7.34 0.37
CA THR A 302 -5.35 7.46 -0.66
C THR A 302 -4.95 6.85 -2.01
N THR A 303 -3.68 6.89 -2.38
CA THR A 303 -3.19 6.38 -3.67
C THR A 303 -3.28 4.85 -3.68
N ALA A 304 -2.80 4.24 -2.60
CA ALA A 304 -2.90 2.80 -2.39
C ALA A 304 -4.38 2.37 -2.30
N LEU A 305 -5.22 3.15 -1.60
CA LEU A 305 -6.66 2.91 -1.54
C LEU A 305 -7.33 2.93 -2.92
N ILE A 306 -7.04 3.92 -3.77
CA ILE A 306 -7.57 3.93 -5.15
C ILE A 306 -7.07 2.71 -5.93
N GLY A 307 -5.80 2.31 -5.71
CA GLY A 307 -5.22 1.12 -6.32
C GLY A 307 -5.98 -0.17 -6.03
N THR A 308 -6.55 -0.32 -4.82
CA THR A 308 -7.38 -1.50 -4.47
C THR A 308 -8.78 -1.46 -5.10
N LEU A 309 -9.21 -0.30 -5.57
CA LEU A 309 -10.52 -0.07 -6.20
C LEU A 309 -10.45 -0.09 -7.73
N THR A 310 -9.46 -0.78 -8.32
CA THR A 310 -9.23 -0.86 -9.78
C THR A 310 -9.91 -2.06 -10.47
N ASP A 311 -10.74 -2.82 -9.74
CA ASP A 311 -11.36 -4.09 -10.16
C ASP A 311 -12.65 -3.94 -11.01
N GLY A 312 -13.12 -2.72 -11.22
CA GLY A 312 -14.34 -2.42 -11.95
C GLY A 312 -15.64 -2.66 -11.18
N ALA A 313 -15.60 -2.99 -9.89
CA ALA A 313 -16.80 -3.32 -9.12
C ALA A 313 -17.56 -2.05 -8.66
N PRO A 314 -18.86 -1.90 -9.00
CA PRO A 314 -19.66 -0.79 -8.50
C PRO A 314 -19.61 -0.67 -6.98
N LEU A 315 -19.31 0.53 -6.49
CA LEU A 315 -19.05 0.80 -5.08
C LEU A 315 -19.86 2.00 -4.61
N VAL A 316 -20.70 1.83 -3.59
CA VAL A 316 -21.36 2.93 -2.89
C VAL A 316 -20.79 3.07 -1.49
N LEU A 317 -20.25 4.25 -1.18
CA LEU A 317 -19.73 4.63 0.13
C LEU A 317 -20.65 5.64 0.82
N VAL A 318 -20.88 5.47 2.11
CA VAL A 318 -21.62 6.42 2.95
C VAL A 318 -20.69 7.00 4.01
N VAL A 319 -20.61 8.33 4.08
CA VAL A 319 -19.79 9.04 5.07
C VAL A 319 -20.67 9.93 5.95
N THR A 320 -20.66 9.73 7.26
CA THR A 320 -21.46 10.54 8.20
C THR A 320 -20.59 11.49 9.01
N GLY A 321 -21.12 12.66 9.38
CA GLY A 321 -20.46 13.60 10.28
C GLY A 321 -19.14 14.20 9.77
N LEU A 322 -19.00 14.45 8.46
CA LEU A 322 -17.77 15.00 7.87
C LEU A 322 -17.34 16.33 8.53
N ASP A 323 -18.30 17.19 8.86
CA ASP A 323 -18.05 18.48 9.51
C ASP A 323 -17.44 18.34 10.92
N ARG A 324 -17.45 17.13 11.51
CA ARG A 324 -16.90 16.85 12.85
C ARG A 324 -15.56 16.09 12.81
N ALA A 325 -14.98 15.92 11.62
CA ALA A 325 -13.63 15.39 11.52
C ALA A 325 -12.64 16.22 12.34
N GLY A 326 -11.62 15.56 12.90
CA GLY A 326 -10.67 16.18 13.82
C GLY A 326 -11.23 16.46 15.23
N GLY A 327 -12.51 16.15 15.50
CA GLY A 327 -13.10 16.19 16.83
C GLY A 327 -13.06 17.57 17.51
N GLY A 328 -12.98 18.67 16.72
CA GLY A 328 -12.81 20.03 17.22
C GLY A 328 -11.38 20.42 17.60
N LEU A 329 -10.43 19.46 17.61
CA LEU A 329 -9.02 19.69 17.89
C LEU A 329 -8.23 20.06 16.63
N LEU A 330 -8.63 19.53 15.48
CA LEU A 330 -8.02 19.78 14.17
C LEU A 330 -9.06 20.41 13.23
N PRO A 331 -9.19 21.75 13.23
CA PRO A 331 -10.28 22.43 12.53
C PRO A 331 -10.23 22.29 11.00
N ASP A 332 -9.06 21.96 10.44
CA ASP A 332 -8.87 21.75 9.01
C ASP A 332 -9.08 20.30 8.56
N ALA A 333 -9.24 19.35 9.49
CA ALA A 333 -9.34 17.92 9.18
C ALA A 333 -10.50 17.60 8.22
N ALA A 334 -11.67 18.23 8.40
CA ALA A 334 -12.82 18.04 7.52
C ALA A 334 -12.53 18.48 6.08
N ARG A 335 -11.88 19.65 5.92
CA ARG A 335 -11.44 20.18 4.62
C ARG A 335 -10.39 19.26 4.00
N ARG A 336 -9.41 18.81 4.78
CA ARG A 336 -8.34 17.92 4.31
C ARG A 336 -8.86 16.55 3.88
N ILE A 337 -9.80 15.93 4.62
CA ILE A 337 -10.45 14.68 4.20
C ILE A 337 -11.19 14.87 2.87
N ALA A 338 -11.92 15.98 2.71
CA ALA A 338 -12.59 16.33 1.47
C ALA A 338 -11.61 16.47 0.28
N GLU A 339 -10.52 17.23 0.45
CA GLU A 339 -9.53 17.52 -0.61
C GLU A 339 -8.59 16.35 -0.92
N GLU A 340 -8.01 15.72 0.11
CA GLU A 340 -6.91 14.75 0.02
C GLU A 340 -7.42 13.30 -0.13
N VAL A 341 -8.69 13.03 0.19
CA VAL A 341 -9.25 11.66 0.17
C VAL A 341 -10.51 11.55 -0.69
N LEU A 342 -11.58 12.26 -0.34
CA LEU A 342 -12.89 12.07 -0.99
C LEU A 342 -12.90 12.54 -2.45
N ARG A 343 -12.30 13.70 -2.73
CA ARG A 343 -12.18 14.23 -4.11
C ARG A 343 -11.34 13.29 -5.01
N PRO A 344 -10.17 12.76 -4.60
CA PRO A 344 -9.47 11.72 -5.34
C PRO A 344 -10.29 10.44 -5.54
N LEU A 345 -11.01 9.95 -4.52
CA LEU A 345 -11.85 8.76 -4.64
C LEU A 345 -12.96 8.92 -5.68
N LEU A 346 -13.55 10.12 -5.79
CA LEU A 346 -14.54 10.45 -6.81
C LEU A 346 -13.98 10.41 -8.24
N ARG A 347 -12.67 10.20 -8.46
CA ARG A 347 -12.12 9.91 -9.80
C ARG A 347 -12.34 8.44 -10.22
N VAL A 348 -12.55 7.52 -9.27
CA VAL A 348 -12.83 6.11 -9.56
C VAL A 348 -14.17 6.01 -10.31
N PRO A 349 -14.22 5.50 -11.55
CA PRO A 349 -15.38 5.66 -12.44
C PRO A 349 -16.68 5.02 -11.92
N TRP A 350 -16.55 3.92 -11.20
CA TRP A 350 -17.66 3.11 -10.65
C TRP A 350 -17.95 3.39 -9.17
N LEU A 351 -17.31 4.40 -8.58
CA LEU A 351 -17.53 4.81 -7.18
C LEU A 351 -18.61 5.87 -7.11
N ARG A 352 -19.55 5.67 -6.19
CA ARG A 352 -20.56 6.64 -5.76
C ARG A 352 -20.39 6.94 -4.28
N LEU A 353 -20.53 8.21 -3.90
CA LEU A 353 -20.34 8.68 -2.53
C LEU A 353 -21.59 9.42 -2.08
N VAL A 354 -22.14 9.01 -0.94
CA VAL A 354 -23.17 9.75 -0.22
C VAL A 354 -22.56 10.25 1.09
N LEU A 355 -22.64 11.55 1.37
CA LEU A 355 -22.06 12.08 2.60
C LEU A 355 -22.96 13.08 3.32
N GLU A 356 -22.85 13.09 4.65
CA GLU A 356 -23.41 14.11 5.52
C GLU A 356 -22.42 15.27 5.66
N CYS A 357 -22.78 16.43 5.11
CA CYS A 357 -22.00 17.65 5.22
C CYS A 357 -22.89 18.88 5.03
N ALA A 358 -22.84 19.80 6.00
CA ALA A 358 -23.60 21.04 5.98
C ALA A 358 -23.21 21.93 4.79
N SER A 359 -24.12 22.80 4.37
CA SER A 359 -23.85 23.80 3.32
C SER A 359 -22.98 24.93 3.88
N GLY A 360 -22.08 25.45 3.06
CA GLY A 360 -21.20 26.58 3.43
C GLY A 360 -20.05 26.22 4.39
N THR A 361 -19.72 24.95 4.56
CA THR A 361 -18.52 24.53 5.32
C THR A 361 -17.30 24.43 4.39
N ALA A 362 -16.10 24.58 4.96
CA ALA A 362 -14.86 24.42 4.20
C ALA A 362 -14.74 23.03 3.54
N ALA A 363 -15.32 21.99 4.15
CA ALA A 363 -15.38 20.64 3.57
C ALA A 363 -16.32 20.58 2.35
N ALA A 364 -17.46 21.28 2.39
CA ALA A 364 -18.35 21.37 1.24
C ALA A 364 -17.72 22.16 0.08
N GLU A 365 -17.02 23.26 0.37
CA GLU A 365 -16.28 24.05 -0.64
C GLU A 365 -15.11 23.26 -1.23
N ALA A 366 -14.42 22.47 -0.41
CA ALA A 366 -13.38 21.54 -0.83
C ALA A 366 -13.89 20.41 -1.74
N LEU A 367 -15.20 20.16 -1.81
CA LEU A 367 -15.84 19.21 -2.72
C LEU A 367 -16.48 19.92 -3.92
N ASP A 368 -15.71 20.80 -4.56
CA ASP A 368 -16.06 21.45 -5.83
C ASP A 368 -16.04 20.46 -7.01
N VAL A 369 -17.05 19.58 -7.02
CA VAL A 369 -17.36 18.59 -8.06
C VAL A 369 -18.88 18.53 -8.23
N PRO A 370 -19.41 18.10 -9.39
CA PRO A 370 -20.85 17.93 -9.58
C PRO A 370 -21.46 17.05 -8.49
N ALA A 371 -22.49 17.55 -7.82
CA ALA A 371 -23.12 16.89 -6.69
C ALA A 371 -24.64 17.08 -6.69
N ALA A 372 -25.37 16.01 -6.34
CA ALA A 372 -26.75 16.14 -5.92
C ALA A 372 -26.76 16.63 -4.47
N VAL A 373 -27.56 17.65 -4.16
CA VAL A 373 -27.68 18.20 -2.81
C VAL A 373 -29.09 17.96 -2.29
N LEU A 374 -29.18 17.27 -1.16
CA LEU A 374 -30.41 16.99 -0.44
C LEU A 374 -30.39 17.73 0.89
N ASP A 375 -30.86 18.98 0.91
CA ASP A 375 -30.90 19.79 2.14
C ASP A 375 -32.16 19.49 2.95
N LEU A 376 -32.02 18.73 4.04
CA LEU A 376 -33.15 18.25 4.83
C LEU A 376 -33.92 19.34 5.59
N ASP A 377 -33.45 20.59 5.58
CA ASP A 377 -34.18 21.75 6.08
C ASP A 377 -35.19 22.29 5.06
N GLU A 378 -35.09 21.91 3.78
CA GLU A 378 -36.07 22.27 2.77
C GLU A 378 -37.37 21.44 2.95
N PRO A 379 -38.55 22.10 2.95
CA PRO A 379 -39.86 21.45 3.10
C PRO A 379 -40.11 20.24 2.19
N GLN A 380 -39.62 20.29 0.95
CA GLN A 380 -39.89 19.25 -0.06
C GLN A 380 -39.43 17.83 0.34
N TRP A 381 -38.49 17.73 1.30
CA TRP A 381 -37.96 16.45 1.77
C TRP A 381 -38.69 15.85 2.97
N THR A 382 -39.74 16.54 3.46
CA THR A 382 -40.55 16.08 4.59
C THR A 382 -42.04 16.17 4.25
N ASP A 383 -42.71 15.02 4.20
CA ASP A 383 -44.16 14.94 4.09
C ASP A 383 -44.83 15.59 5.31
N PRO A 384 -45.56 16.71 5.13
CA PRO A 384 -46.09 17.49 6.25
C PRO A 384 -47.15 16.72 7.05
N ASP A 385 -48.01 15.94 6.40
CA ASP A 385 -49.07 15.19 7.08
C ASP A 385 -48.50 14.01 7.87
N ALA A 386 -47.53 13.31 7.30
CA ALA A 386 -46.83 12.22 7.97
C ALA A 386 -45.95 12.73 9.12
N TYR A 387 -45.33 13.90 8.97
CA TYR A 387 -44.59 14.57 10.03
C TYR A 387 -45.52 14.98 11.18
N ALA A 388 -46.66 15.64 10.89
CA ALA A 388 -47.63 16.04 11.91
C ALA A 388 -48.18 14.84 12.69
N ARG A 389 -48.54 13.74 12.00
CA ARG A 389 -48.95 12.49 12.66
C ARG A 389 -47.85 11.90 13.54
N TRP A 390 -46.60 11.97 13.10
CA TRP A 390 -45.46 11.49 13.87
C TRP A 390 -45.19 12.38 15.10
N CYS A 391 -45.24 13.71 14.97
CA CYS A 391 -45.13 14.65 16.09
C CYS A 391 -46.22 14.41 17.14
N ALA A 392 -47.47 14.16 16.72
CA ALA A 392 -48.57 13.87 17.63
C ALA A 392 -48.40 12.55 18.40
N ALA A 393 -47.55 11.64 17.91
CA ALA A 393 -47.22 10.38 18.58
C ALA A 393 -46.00 10.49 19.51
N LEU A 394 -45.31 11.64 19.57
CA LEU A 394 -44.19 11.84 20.49
C LEU A 394 -44.70 11.94 21.93
N ALA A 395 -44.00 11.28 22.86
CA ALA A 395 -44.28 11.39 24.28
C ALA A 395 -43.82 12.76 24.82
N GLY A 396 -44.58 13.32 25.79
CA GLY A 396 -44.27 14.60 26.44
C GLY A 396 -45.24 15.72 26.04
N HIS A 397 -44.70 16.92 25.78
CA HIS A 397 -45.45 18.12 25.44
C HIS A 397 -45.20 18.54 23.98
N PRO A 398 -45.85 17.90 22.99
CA PRO A 398 -45.64 18.25 21.60
C PRO A 398 -46.11 19.68 21.33
N LEU A 399 -45.20 20.54 20.87
CA LEU A 399 -45.57 21.85 20.31
C LEU A 399 -46.25 21.67 18.94
N PRO A 400 -46.97 22.69 18.43
CA PRO A 400 -47.56 22.68 17.10
C PRO A 400 -46.53 22.26 16.02
N ALA A 401 -46.90 21.28 15.19
CA ALA A 401 -45.99 20.68 14.22
C ALA A 401 -45.51 21.67 13.15
N ASP A 402 -46.32 22.66 12.80
CA ASP A 402 -46.01 23.77 11.89
C ASP A 402 -44.83 24.62 12.37
N ALA A 403 -44.70 24.84 13.68
CA ALA A 403 -43.61 25.63 14.25
C ALA A 403 -42.23 24.93 14.19
N LEU A 404 -42.22 23.59 14.18
CA LEU A 404 -41.02 22.74 14.25
C LEU A 404 -40.65 22.10 12.92
N TYR A 405 -41.57 22.10 11.96
CA TYR A 405 -41.37 21.60 10.62
C TYR A 405 -40.18 22.29 9.92
N PRO A 406 -39.36 21.57 9.13
CA PRO A 406 -39.42 20.14 8.83
C PRO A 406 -38.51 19.26 9.71
N SER A 407 -38.05 19.73 10.88
CA SER A 407 -36.95 19.09 11.63
C SER A 407 -37.43 18.07 12.67
N PRO A 408 -37.11 16.77 12.53
CA PRO A 408 -37.46 15.76 13.54
C PRO A 408 -36.75 15.98 14.88
N GLY A 409 -35.49 16.42 14.87
CA GLY A 409 -34.72 16.69 16.08
C GLY A 409 -35.31 17.83 16.90
N LEU A 410 -35.81 18.89 16.24
CA LEU A 410 -36.54 19.96 16.92
C LEU A 410 -37.83 19.44 17.57
N ALA A 411 -38.58 18.57 16.91
CA ALA A 411 -39.78 17.95 17.46
C ALA A 411 -39.49 17.06 18.68
N VAL A 412 -38.46 16.23 18.62
CA VAL A 412 -38.04 15.39 19.75
C VAL A 412 -37.61 16.24 20.94
N LEU A 413 -36.83 17.31 20.69
CA LEU A 413 -36.36 18.19 21.75
C LEU A 413 -37.51 19.01 22.35
N ALA A 414 -38.35 19.61 21.52
CA ALA A 414 -39.51 20.39 21.95
C ALA A 414 -40.48 19.55 22.80
N ALA A 415 -40.73 18.29 22.42
CA ALA A 415 -41.60 17.39 23.18
C ALA A 415 -41.10 17.16 24.62
N ARG A 416 -39.81 17.42 24.89
CA ARG A 416 -39.16 17.26 26.19
C ARG A 416 -38.89 18.59 26.90
N THR A 417 -39.29 19.73 26.32
CA THR A 417 -39.20 21.06 26.95
C THR A 417 -40.44 21.37 27.79
N ALA A 418 -40.31 22.29 28.77
CA ALA A 418 -41.44 22.78 29.54
C ALA A 418 -42.47 23.53 28.66
N PRO A 419 -43.77 23.55 29.03
CA PRO A 419 -44.77 24.32 28.30
C PRO A 419 -44.47 25.84 28.29
N GLY A 420 -44.78 26.52 27.17
CA GLY A 420 -44.76 27.98 27.09
C GLY A 420 -43.43 28.63 26.66
N VAL A 421 -42.50 27.86 26.08
CA VAL A 421 -41.26 28.41 25.48
C VAL A 421 -41.63 29.39 24.35
N ALA A 422 -41.19 30.64 24.49
CA ALA A 422 -41.35 31.64 23.44
C ALA A 422 -40.48 31.29 22.23
N PHE A 423 -41.09 31.34 21.04
CA PHE A 423 -40.44 30.96 19.80
C PHE A 423 -40.58 32.09 18.76
N GLU A 424 -39.51 32.39 18.02
CA GLU A 424 -39.54 33.31 16.89
C GLU A 424 -39.89 32.53 15.61
N PRO A 425 -41.12 32.64 15.06
CA PRO A 425 -41.61 31.77 13.98
C PRO A 425 -40.67 31.70 12.77
N ASP A 426 -40.06 32.84 12.44
CA ASP A 426 -39.22 33.08 11.27
C ASP A 426 -37.74 32.69 11.45
N ALA A 427 -37.31 32.29 12.65
CA ALA A 427 -35.93 31.90 12.89
C ALA A 427 -35.58 30.59 12.16
N GLY A 428 -34.35 30.47 11.63
CA GLY A 428 -33.90 29.25 10.95
C GLY A 428 -33.76 28.05 11.90
N PRO A 429 -33.87 26.79 11.40
CA PRO A 429 -33.87 25.56 12.21
C PRO A 429 -32.73 25.45 13.24
N ALA A 430 -31.52 25.87 12.88
CA ALA A 430 -30.36 25.86 13.78
C ALA A 430 -30.55 26.79 15.00
N ARG A 431 -31.10 28.00 14.78
CA ARG A 431 -31.40 28.93 15.88
C ARG A 431 -32.54 28.40 16.76
N LYS A 432 -33.54 27.75 16.16
CA LYS A 432 -34.61 27.07 16.92
C LYS A 432 -34.04 25.98 17.83
N ALA A 433 -33.08 25.19 17.33
CA ALA A 433 -32.46 24.11 18.09
C ALA A 433 -31.75 24.64 19.33
N GLU A 434 -31.00 25.74 19.20
CA GLU A 434 -30.29 26.37 20.32
C GLU A 434 -31.26 26.89 21.39
N VAL A 435 -32.31 27.61 20.99
CA VAL A 435 -33.31 28.15 21.93
C VAL A 435 -34.04 27.02 22.66
N LEU A 436 -34.42 25.97 21.94
CA LEU A 436 -35.06 24.80 22.54
C LEU A 436 -34.11 24.04 23.47
N ALA A 437 -32.82 23.99 23.16
CA ALA A 437 -31.83 23.31 24.00
C ALA A 437 -31.62 24.07 25.32
N GLU A 438 -31.56 25.41 25.26
CA GLU A 438 -31.49 26.26 26.45
C GLU A 438 -32.76 26.15 27.29
N ALA A 439 -33.94 26.18 26.67
CA ALA A 439 -35.21 26.02 27.36
C ALA A 439 -35.35 24.61 27.98
N TRP A 440 -34.91 23.58 27.27
CA TRP A 440 -34.85 22.20 27.75
C TRP A 440 -33.96 22.10 28.98
N TRP A 441 -32.73 22.62 28.89
CA TRP A 441 -31.79 22.66 30.01
C TRP A 441 -32.36 23.38 31.24
N ALA A 442 -33.01 24.53 31.04
CA ALA A 442 -33.67 25.28 32.09
C ALA A 442 -34.87 24.53 32.72
N SER A 443 -35.49 23.60 31.96
CA SER A 443 -36.58 22.77 32.47
C SER A 443 -36.13 21.52 33.24
N LEU A 444 -34.86 21.10 33.08
CA LEU A 444 -34.35 19.91 33.78
C LEU A 444 -34.32 20.14 35.30
N PRO A 445 -34.70 19.11 36.10
CA PRO A 445 -34.46 19.07 37.53
C PRO A 445 -32.99 19.33 37.89
N GLU A 446 -32.73 19.92 39.06
CA GLU A 446 -31.37 20.31 39.48
C GLU A 446 -30.43 19.10 39.62
N ASP A 447 -30.97 17.98 40.12
CA ASP A 447 -30.30 16.68 40.24
C ASP A 447 -29.99 16.01 38.89
N VAL A 448 -30.77 16.29 37.84
CA VAL A 448 -30.54 15.78 36.47
C VAL A 448 -29.53 16.62 35.68
N ARG A 449 -29.36 17.91 36.02
CA ARG A 449 -28.42 18.79 35.29
C ARG A 449 -26.97 18.35 35.44
N ALA A 450 -26.56 17.92 36.63
CA ALA A 450 -25.18 17.50 36.88
C ALA A 450 -24.72 16.35 35.95
N PRO A 451 -25.41 15.20 35.87
CA PRO A 451 -25.02 14.12 34.95
C PRO A 451 -25.03 14.57 33.48
N VAL A 452 -25.98 15.40 33.05
CA VAL A 452 -26.05 15.90 31.67
C VAL A 452 -24.89 16.85 31.34
N ALA A 453 -24.48 17.71 32.27
CA ALA A 453 -23.29 18.55 32.10
C ALA A 453 -22.02 17.70 31.95
N VAL A 454 -21.88 16.66 32.78
CA VAL A 454 -20.76 15.70 32.71
C VAL A 454 -20.72 15.01 31.34
N LEU A 455 -21.87 14.58 30.81
CA LEU A 455 -21.97 13.98 29.48
C LEU A 455 -21.56 14.97 28.38
N GLY A 456 -21.94 16.25 28.51
CA GLY A 456 -21.51 17.30 27.59
C GLY A 456 -19.99 17.53 27.63
N ALA A 457 -19.38 17.47 28.82
CA ALA A 457 -17.96 17.71 29.02
C ALA A 457 -17.04 16.64 28.41
N VAL A 458 -17.44 15.38 28.41
CA VAL A 458 -16.62 14.29 27.83
C VAL A 458 -16.60 14.23 26.31
N ARG A 459 -17.52 14.97 25.64
CA ARG A 459 -17.65 15.13 24.18
C ARG A 459 -17.61 13.81 23.39
N GLY A 460 -18.80 13.38 22.96
CA GLY A 460 -18.99 12.17 22.15
C GLY A 460 -20.06 11.26 22.74
N GLY A 461 -20.43 10.21 22.00
CA GLY A 461 -21.39 9.22 22.48
C GLY A 461 -20.73 8.18 23.40
N ILE A 462 -21.29 7.97 24.59
CA ILE A 462 -20.90 6.91 25.53
C ILE A 462 -22.12 6.10 25.98
N ASP A 463 -21.92 4.87 26.45
CA ASP A 463 -23.01 4.11 27.07
C ASP A 463 -23.33 4.61 28.48
N THR A 464 -24.48 4.20 29.02
CA THR A 464 -24.93 4.62 30.36
C THR A 464 -24.06 4.06 31.49
N ALA A 465 -23.40 2.91 31.26
CA ALA A 465 -22.52 2.30 32.27
C ALA A 465 -21.26 3.16 32.46
N LEU A 466 -20.58 3.51 31.37
CA LEU A 466 -19.43 4.40 31.39
C LEU A 466 -19.81 5.79 31.87
N TRP A 467 -20.99 6.30 31.49
CA TRP A 467 -21.49 7.59 31.98
C TRP A 467 -21.64 7.60 33.51
N ALA A 468 -22.18 6.53 34.09
CA ALA A 468 -22.36 6.41 35.54
C ALA A 468 -21.04 6.39 36.33
N GLU A 469 -19.93 6.00 35.69
CA GLU A 469 -18.58 5.98 36.28
C GLU A 469 -17.91 7.36 36.31
N LEU A 470 -18.43 8.34 35.55
CA LEU A 470 -17.79 9.64 35.42
C LEU A 470 -17.91 10.46 36.72
N PRO A 471 -16.85 11.20 37.12
CA PRO A 471 -16.92 12.11 38.26
C PRO A 471 -18.05 13.14 38.08
N GLY A 472 -18.90 13.25 39.10
CA GLY A 472 -20.04 14.18 39.08
C GLY A 472 -21.31 13.65 38.40
N ALA A 473 -21.30 12.42 37.83
CA ALA A 473 -22.49 11.84 37.21
C ALA A 473 -23.54 11.32 38.20
N GLY A 474 -23.18 11.14 39.48
CA GLY A 474 -24.12 10.68 40.52
C GLY A 474 -24.45 9.18 40.50
N GLY A 475 -23.75 8.39 39.67
CA GLY A 475 -23.90 6.93 39.58
C GLY A 475 -25.08 6.49 38.71
N ALA A 476 -25.33 5.17 38.68
CA ALA A 476 -26.26 4.54 37.73
C ALA A 476 -27.69 5.09 37.84
N ALA A 477 -28.22 5.30 39.05
CA ALA A 477 -29.58 5.79 39.24
C ALA A 477 -29.78 7.22 38.68
N ALA A 478 -28.84 8.13 38.93
CA ALA A 478 -28.88 9.50 38.41
C ALA A 478 -28.72 9.52 36.88
N VAL A 479 -27.88 8.64 36.34
CA VAL A 479 -27.70 8.48 34.89
C VAL A 479 -28.94 7.90 34.23
N ASP A 480 -29.60 6.89 34.82
CA ASP A 480 -30.83 6.32 34.29
C ASP A 480 -31.96 7.36 34.25
N GLU A 481 -32.07 8.19 35.29
CA GLU A 481 -33.00 9.31 35.33
C GLU A 481 -32.67 10.37 34.27
N ALA A 482 -31.40 10.74 34.12
CA ALA A 482 -30.95 11.69 33.11
C ALA A 482 -31.10 11.17 31.67
N ALA A 483 -30.83 9.88 31.44
CA ALA A 483 -30.94 9.22 30.15
C ALA A 483 -32.37 9.25 29.61
N ALA A 484 -33.39 9.28 30.47
CA ALA A 484 -34.78 9.42 30.07
C ALA A 484 -35.06 10.74 29.30
N PHE A 485 -34.24 11.78 29.53
CA PHE A 485 -34.37 13.09 28.88
C PHE A 485 -33.59 13.20 27.57
N LEU A 486 -32.63 12.31 27.29
CA LEU A 486 -31.77 12.35 26.12
C LEU A 486 -32.15 11.28 25.08
N PRO A 487 -32.17 11.59 23.77
CA PRO A 487 -32.38 10.56 22.77
C PRO A 487 -31.04 9.83 22.55
N PRO A 488 -31.00 8.49 22.65
CA PRO A 488 -29.80 7.76 22.29
C PRO A 488 -29.55 7.89 20.79
N ASP A 489 -28.30 7.68 20.39
CA ASP A 489 -27.95 7.58 18.98
C ASP A 489 -28.32 6.20 18.38
N PRO A 490 -28.12 5.98 17.07
CA PRO A 490 -28.44 4.70 16.44
C PRO A 490 -27.74 3.48 17.06
N ASP A 491 -26.59 3.69 17.72
CA ASP A 491 -25.81 2.64 18.39
C ASP A 491 -26.17 2.51 19.88
N GLY A 492 -27.20 3.23 20.34
CA GLY A 492 -27.67 3.22 21.73
C GLY A 492 -26.83 4.08 22.67
N ARG A 493 -25.89 4.88 22.16
CA ARG A 493 -25.03 5.72 23.00
C ARG A 493 -25.70 7.05 23.33
N GLN A 494 -25.45 7.52 24.54
CA GLN A 494 -25.94 8.79 25.05
C GLN A 494 -25.00 9.93 24.65
N ARG A 495 -25.58 11.04 24.23
CA ARG A 495 -24.87 12.29 23.92
C ARG A 495 -25.78 13.48 24.12
N VAL A 496 -25.19 14.64 24.38
CA VAL A 496 -25.93 15.91 24.38
C VAL A 496 -26.10 16.43 22.96
N TRP A 497 -27.30 16.89 22.63
CA TRP A 497 -27.66 17.48 21.34
C TRP A 497 -28.45 18.79 21.57
N PRO A 498 -28.28 19.82 20.72
CA PRO A 498 -27.35 19.96 19.60
C PRO A 498 -25.88 20.03 20.04
N HIS A 499 -24.95 19.71 19.12
CA HIS A 499 -23.52 19.66 19.44
C HIS A 499 -22.96 20.99 19.94
N THR A 500 -23.35 22.10 19.32
CA THR A 500 -22.99 23.45 19.76
C THR A 500 -23.46 23.74 21.19
N PHE A 501 -24.60 23.17 21.61
CA PHE A 501 -25.04 23.23 23.00
C PHE A 501 -24.19 22.34 23.91
N ALA A 502 -23.86 21.11 23.49
CA ALA A 502 -22.95 20.23 24.21
C ALA A 502 -21.56 20.88 24.43
N ASP A 503 -21.01 21.56 23.43
CA ASP A 503 -19.75 22.28 23.51
C ASP A 503 -19.80 23.41 24.55
N ARG A 504 -20.96 24.06 24.72
CA ARG A 504 -21.18 25.07 25.77
C ARG A 504 -21.26 24.43 27.16
N LEU A 505 -21.93 23.28 27.30
CA LEU A 505 -21.97 22.53 28.57
C LEU A 505 -20.57 22.11 29.02
N ALA A 506 -19.68 21.79 28.07
CA ALA A 506 -18.31 21.40 28.37
C ALA A 506 -17.49 22.48 29.10
N LEU A 507 -17.95 23.74 29.12
CA LEU A 507 -17.36 24.82 29.92
C LEU A 507 -17.57 24.61 31.43
N TRP A 508 -18.55 23.79 31.84
CA TRP A 508 -18.77 23.37 33.23
C TRP A 508 -17.92 22.12 33.58
N ALA A 509 -16.65 22.18 33.18
CA ALA A 509 -15.75 21.05 32.96
C ALA A 509 -15.69 19.99 34.06
N VAL A 510 -15.56 18.73 33.63
CA VAL A 510 -15.06 17.64 34.46
C VAL A 510 -13.53 17.80 34.54
N ASP A 511 -12.98 17.74 35.75
CA ASP A 511 -11.53 17.77 35.92
C ASP A 511 -10.90 16.49 35.33
N HIS A 512 -9.86 16.64 34.50
CA HIS A 512 -9.23 15.49 33.84
C HIS A 512 -8.53 14.55 34.84
N ALA A 513 -7.95 15.08 35.93
CA ALA A 513 -7.31 14.24 36.93
C ALA A 513 -8.35 13.40 37.70
N ALA A 514 -9.49 13.99 38.06
CA ALA A 514 -10.61 13.27 38.65
C ALA A 514 -11.16 12.18 37.71
N LEU A 515 -11.30 12.51 36.43
CA LEU A 515 -11.74 11.57 35.40
C LEU A 515 -10.78 10.38 35.26
N ARG A 516 -9.48 10.67 35.21
CA ARG A 516 -8.43 9.65 35.18
C ARG A 516 -8.47 8.77 36.42
N GLN A 517 -8.59 9.34 37.62
CA GLN A 517 -8.65 8.59 38.86
C GLN A 517 -9.88 7.65 38.90
N ALA A 518 -11.02 8.09 38.38
CA ALA A 518 -12.25 7.28 38.33
C ALA A 518 -12.12 6.10 37.34
N LEU A 519 -11.57 6.34 36.15
CA LEU A 519 -11.52 5.33 35.07
C LEU A 519 -10.26 4.45 35.12
N LEU A 520 -9.19 4.96 35.73
CA LEU A 520 -7.90 4.30 35.92
C LEU A 520 -7.45 4.48 37.39
N PRO A 521 -8.12 3.82 38.35
CA PRO A 521 -7.70 3.90 39.74
C PRO A 521 -6.28 3.34 39.92
N ASP A 522 -5.54 3.87 40.89
CA ASP A 522 -4.15 3.45 41.17
C ASP A 522 -4.05 1.93 41.26
N ARG A 523 -3.22 1.36 40.38
CA ARG A 523 -2.95 -0.08 40.31
C ARG A 523 -1.52 -0.33 40.80
N PRO A 524 -1.25 -1.46 41.46
CA PRO A 524 0.13 -1.85 41.70
C PRO A 524 0.87 -1.99 40.36
N GLU A 525 2.14 -1.59 40.30
CA GLU A 525 2.97 -1.61 39.07
C GLU A 525 3.04 -2.99 38.38
N THR A 526 2.70 -4.05 39.10
CA THR A 526 2.69 -5.45 38.62
C THR A 526 1.37 -5.90 38.00
N ALA A 527 0.30 -5.09 38.10
CA ALA A 527 -0.98 -5.40 37.46
C ALA A 527 -0.90 -5.13 35.95
N PRO A 528 -1.55 -5.96 35.11
CA PRO A 528 -1.67 -5.66 33.68
C PRO A 528 -2.31 -4.27 33.47
N GLY A 529 -1.84 -3.55 32.46
CA GLY A 529 -2.28 -2.19 32.17
C GLY A 529 -3.75 -2.09 31.76
N PRO A 530 -4.24 -0.87 31.53
CA PRO A 530 -5.63 -0.65 31.17
C PRO A 530 -5.97 -1.28 29.83
N ALA A 531 -6.91 -2.23 29.85
CA ALA A 531 -7.34 -2.96 28.65
C ALA A 531 -8.64 -2.42 28.03
N ASP A 532 -9.24 -1.38 28.62
CA ASP A 532 -10.54 -0.87 28.20
C ASP A 532 -10.41 0.21 27.12
N ARG A 533 -10.75 -0.18 25.89
CA ARG A 533 -10.72 0.69 24.70
C ARG A 533 -11.51 1.98 24.88
N GLN A 534 -12.73 1.90 25.42
CA GLN A 534 -13.63 3.05 25.48
C GLN A 534 -13.17 4.05 26.54
N ARG A 535 -12.79 3.56 27.74
CA ARG A 535 -12.25 4.40 28.81
C ARG A 535 -10.97 5.10 28.39
N LEU A 536 -10.04 4.37 27.78
CA LEU A 536 -8.78 4.94 27.30
C LEU A 536 -8.96 5.97 26.18
N GLY A 537 -9.82 5.66 25.19
CA GLY A 537 -10.13 6.62 24.13
C GLY A 537 -10.78 7.89 24.68
N LEU A 538 -11.66 7.76 25.68
CA LEU A 538 -12.28 8.91 26.34
C LEU A 538 -11.26 9.76 27.10
N LEU A 539 -10.34 9.15 27.84
CA LEU A 539 -9.28 9.88 28.56
C LEU A 539 -8.39 10.65 27.60
N LEU A 540 -7.93 10.04 26.50
CA LEU A 540 -7.13 10.73 25.49
C LEU A 540 -7.88 11.94 24.92
N ARG A 541 -9.12 11.73 24.44
CA ARG A 541 -9.92 12.82 23.84
C ARG A 541 -10.20 13.95 24.84
N HIS A 542 -10.57 13.61 26.07
CA HIS A 542 -10.85 14.60 27.12
C HIS A 542 -9.60 15.39 27.50
N GLY A 543 -8.46 14.73 27.73
CA GLY A 543 -7.22 15.38 28.12
C GLY A 543 -6.76 16.41 27.08
N LEU A 544 -6.85 16.05 25.79
CA LEU A 544 -6.59 16.98 24.69
C LEU A 544 -7.54 18.18 24.70
N HIS A 545 -8.83 17.94 24.94
CA HIS A 545 -9.84 19.00 24.96
C HIS A 545 -9.68 19.97 26.15
N THR A 546 -9.20 19.48 27.29
CA THR A 546 -8.95 20.30 28.48
C THR A 546 -7.54 20.90 28.50
N GLY A 547 -6.72 20.65 27.48
CA GLY A 547 -5.32 21.09 27.41
C GLY A 547 -4.42 20.41 28.45
N THR A 548 -4.86 19.28 29.01
CA THR A 548 -4.07 18.49 29.96
C THR A 548 -3.03 17.66 29.19
N PRO A 549 -1.75 17.65 29.61
CA PRO A 549 -0.74 16.82 28.95
C PRO A 549 -1.14 15.34 29.00
N VAL A 550 -1.26 14.71 27.82
CA VAL A 550 -1.55 13.27 27.67
C VAL A 550 -0.31 12.46 27.25
N LEU A 551 0.87 13.09 27.32
CA LEU A 551 2.12 12.49 26.85
C LEU A 551 2.43 11.19 27.59
N ASP A 552 2.20 11.15 28.90
CA ASP A 552 2.42 9.96 29.72
C ASP A 552 1.54 8.78 29.26
N LEU A 553 0.28 9.04 28.89
CA LEU A 553 -0.62 8.05 28.31
C LEU A 553 -0.12 7.58 26.93
N LEU A 554 0.36 8.49 26.08
CA LEU A 554 0.89 8.12 24.76
C LEU A 554 2.20 7.32 24.82
N THR A 555 2.91 7.38 25.95
CA THR A 555 4.13 6.59 26.18
C THR A 555 3.89 5.21 26.79
N ASP A 556 2.65 4.91 27.22
CA ASP A 556 2.29 3.61 27.78
C ASP A 556 1.89 2.63 26.65
N PRO A 557 2.61 1.51 26.44
CA PRO A 557 2.27 0.54 25.40
C PRO A 557 0.86 -0.04 25.57
N ASP A 558 0.37 -0.17 26.81
CA ASP A 558 -0.98 -0.70 27.03
C ASP A 558 -2.03 0.29 26.50
N VAL A 559 -1.79 1.60 26.64
CA VAL A 559 -2.67 2.61 26.03
C VAL A 559 -2.60 2.54 24.50
N LEU A 560 -1.41 2.49 23.90
CA LEU A 560 -1.25 2.40 22.44
C LEU A 560 -1.94 1.16 21.85
N VAL A 561 -1.95 0.06 22.60
CA VAL A 561 -2.44 -1.24 22.16
C VAL A 561 -3.93 -1.45 22.46
N HIS A 562 -4.47 -0.85 23.51
CA HIS A 562 -5.86 -1.05 23.92
C HIS A 562 -6.79 0.11 23.56
N ALA A 563 -6.31 1.35 23.58
CA ALA A 563 -7.11 2.52 23.24
C ALA A 563 -7.63 2.46 21.80
N ASP A 564 -8.69 3.21 21.52
CA ASP A 564 -9.20 3.37 20.17
C ASP A 564 -8.12 3.98 19.23
N PRO A 565 -7.74 3.32 18.11
CA PRO A 565 -6.65 3.80 17.24
C PRO A 565 -6.90 5.19 16.65
N ASP A 566 -8.17 5.54 16.42
CA ASP A 566 -8.55 6.85 15.89
C ASP A 566 -8.25 7.95 16.93
N SER A 567 -8.50 7.65 18.20
CA SER A 567 -8.18 8.54 19.33
C SER A 567 -6.69 8.72 19.56
N VAL A 568 -5.89 7.65 19.42
CA VAL A 568 -4.42 7.74 19.51
C VAL A 568 -3.86 8.54 18.32
N THR A 569 -4.39 8.32 17.12
CA THR A 569 -3.98 9.07 15.92
C THR A 569 -4.34 10.54 16.04
N LEU A 570 -5.55 10.86 16.51
CA LEU A 570 -5.98 12.23 16.79
C LEU A 570 -5.08 12.89 17.85
N ALA A 571 -4.71 12.15 18.91
CA ALA A 571 -3.81 12.64 19.94
C ALA A 571 -2.42 12.99 19.38
N PHE A 572 -1.80 12.10 18.59
CA PHE A 572 -0.55 12.43 17.92
C PHE A 572 -0.68 13.60 16.95
N ALA A 573 -1.75 13.66 16.15
CA ALA A 573 -1.97 14.71 15.18
C ALA A 573 -2.24 16.09 15.83
N SER A 574 -2.73 16.11 17.07
CA SER A 574 -2.91 17.37 17.82
C SER A 574 -1.59 18.08 18.15
N PHE A 575 -0.47 17.34 18.17
CA PHE A 575 0.88 17.92 18.20
C PHE A 575 1.32 18.30 16.78
N THR A 576 0.62 19.24 16.14
CA THR A 576 0.71 19.52 14.69
C THR A 576 2.13 19.67 14.18
N GLU A 577 2.97 20.48 14.83
CA GLU A 577 4.36 20.69 14.38
C GLU A 577 5.19 19.39 14.47
N ALA A 578 5.13 18.69 15.60
CA ALA A 578 5.84 17.42 15.78
C ALA A 578 5.33 16.34 14.80
N PHE A 579 4.02 16.28 14.61
CA PHE A 579 3.38 15.34 13.70
C PHE A 579 3.75 15.62 12.24
N GLU A 580 3.65 16.86 11.77
CA GLU A 580 4.06 17.26 10.42
C GLU A 580 5.55 17.02 10.18
N GLN A 581 6.40 17.28 11.17
CA GLN A 581 7.84 17.00 11.07
C GLN A 581 8.14 15.49 11.02
N ALA A 582 7.46 14.69 11.84
CA ALA A 582 7.60 13.23 11.88
C ALA A 582 7.09 12.56 10.59
N THR A 583 5.98 13.06 10.06
CA THR A 583 5.34 12.51 8.84
C THR A 583 5.83 13.19 7.56
N SER A 584 6.80 14.10 7.66
CA SER A 584 7.27 14.94 6.56
C SER A 584 7.92 14.14 5.40
N PRO A 585 7.54 14.43 4.14
CA PRO A 585 8.15 13.82 2.97
C PRO A 585 9.66 14.06 2.76
N THR A 586 10.22 15.15 3.27
CA THR A 586 11.64 15.45 2.99
C THR A 586 12.59 14.61 3.83
N ARG A 587 12.13 14.06 4.98
CA ARG A 587 12.97 13.35 5.97
C ARG A 587 13.01 11.84 5.79
N LEU A 588 11.91 11.23 5.34
CA LEU A 588 11.91 9.82 4.97
C LEU A 588 12.71 9.55 3.68
N ARG A 589 13.44 10.54 3.14
CA ARG A 589 14.48 10.38 2.10
C ARG A 589 15.82 9.92 2.69
N THR A 590 16.16 10.39 3.89
CA THR A 590 17.40 10.03 4.62
C THR A 590 17.19 8.85 5.59
N GLY A 591 15.94 8.44 5.82
CA GLY A 591 15.54 7.30 6.66
C GLY A 591 14.90 7.75 7.99
N PRO A 592 14.01 6.95 8.62
CA PRO A 592 13.21 7.37 9.78
C PRO A 592 14.08 7.90 10.95
N PHE A 593 15.28 7.34 11.14
CA PHE A 593 16.16 7.69 12.26
C PHE A 593 17.28 8.69 11.93
N SER A 594 17.21 9.35 10.77
CA SER A 594 18.25 10.32 10.36
C SER A 594 17.80 11.76 10.63
N GLY A 595 18.23 12.31 11.76
CA GLY A 595 18.05 13.73 12.05
C GLY A 595 18.33 14.10 13.50
N THR A 596 19.13 15.13 13.70
CA THR A 596 19.60 15.64 15.00
C THR A 596 18.78 16.85 15.50
N LEU A 597 17.50 16.99 15.11
CA LEU A 597 16.71 18.08 15.70
C LEU A 597 16.45 17.71 17.16
N PRO A 598 16.73 18.61 18.12
CA PRO A 598 16.51 18.33 19.53
C PRO A 598 15.03 18.05 19.79
N GLU A 599 14.75 16.99 20.54
CA GLU A 599 13.41 16.74 21.10
C GLU A 599 13.01 17.96 21.94
N ARG A 600 11.76 18.42 21.81
CA ARG A 600 11.22 19.50 22.62
C ARG A 600 10.56 18.93 23.87
N ASP A 601 10.83 19.53 25.02
CA ASP A 601 10.16 19.17 26.27
C ASP A 601 8.64 19.36 26.13
N GLY A 602 7.87 18.33 26.49
CA GLY A 602 6.40 18.35 26.44
C GLY A 602 5.78 17.82 25.14
N GLU A 603 6.58 17.37 24.16
CA GLU A 603 6.09 16.73 22.93
C GLU A 603 6.34 15.21 22.93
N PRO A 604 5.52 14.42 22.21
CA PRO A 604 5.82 13.02 21.97
C PRO A 604 7.14 12.85 21.22
N ARG A 605 7.89 11.83 21.59
CA ARG A 605 9.13 11.50 20.88
C ARG A 605 8.83 11.23 19.42
N ARG A 606 9.62 11.84 18.54
CA ARG A 606 9.40 11.79 17.09
C ARG A 606 9.29 10.36 16.55
N TRP A 607 10.20 9.46 16.95
CA TRP A 607 10.20 8.07 16.48
C TRP A 607 8.94 7.29 16.90
N LEU A 608 8.28 7.69 17.99
CA LEU A 608 7.03 7.08 18.44
C LEU A 608 5.88 7.47 17.50
N ILE A 609 5.82 8.74 17.10
CA ILE A 609 4.87 9.23 16.09
C ILE A 609 5.09 8.49 14.76
N GLU A 610 6.35 8.40 14.31
CA GLU A 610 6.70 7.72 13.05
C GLU A 610 6.33 6.24 13.08
N SER A 611 6.62 5.54 14.18
CA SER A 611 6.29 4.13 14.34
C SER A 611 4.78 3.89 14.40
N TRP A 612 4.05 4.74 15.13
CA TRP A 612 2.59 4.72 15.12
C TRP A 612 2.05 4.95 13.71
N TRP A 613 2.57 5.95 13.01
CA TRP A 613 2.12 6.28 11.66
C TRP A 613 2.36 5.11 10.70
N LEU A 614 3.52 4.47 10.73
CA LEU A 614 3.84 3.29 9.90
C LEU A 614 3.00 2.05 10.26
N ALA A 615 2.67 1.87 11.55
CA ALA A 615 1.80 0.80 12.02
C ALA A 615 0.30 1.08 11.82
N GLY A 616 -0.09 2.35 11.69
CA GLY A 616 -1.46 2.85 11.70
C GLY A 616 -2.45 2.12 10.78
N PRO A 617 -2.10 1.83 9.51
CA PRO A 617 -2.95 1.05 8.61
C PRO A 617 -3.35 -0.31 9.17
N VAL A 618 -2.38 -1.01 9.77
CA VAL A 618 -2.55 -2.34 10.36
C VAL A 618 -3.27 -2.22 11.70
N ALA A 619 -2.85 -1.25 12.52
CA ALA A 619 -3.39 -1.03 13.85
C ALA A 619 -4.89 -0.65 13.81
N SER A 620 -5.32 0.06 12.77
CA SER A 620 -6.72 0.46 12.58
C SER A 620 -7.60 -0.63 11.97
N HIS A 621 -6.98 -1.64 11.35
CA HIS A 621 -7.64 -2.76 10.69
C HIS A 621 -8.09 -3.85 11.67
N THR A 622 -7.43 -3.94 12.81
CA THR A 622 -7.68 -4.99 13.81
C THR A 622 -8.22 -4.43 15.12
N GLU A 623 -9.23 -5.10 15.65
CA GLU A 623 -9.73 -4.83 17.00
C GLU A 623 -8.88 -5.52 18.07
N GLU A 624 -8.10 -6.54 17.68
CA GLU A 624 -7.30 -7.36 18.59
C GLU A 624 -6.05 -6.62 19.08
N PRO A 625 -5.92 -6.39 20.40
CA PRO A 625 -4.76 -5.68 20.95
C PRO A 625 -3.42 -6.38 20.62
N ARG A 626 -3.38 -7.72 20.60
CA ARG A 626 -2.15 -8.47 20.29
C ARG A 626 -1.62 -8.19 18.88
N LEU A 627 -2.51 -8.05 17.90
CA LEU A 627 -2.13 -7.72 16.52
C LEU A 627 -1.65 -6.27 16.42
N ARG A 628 -2.25 -5.34 17.17
CA ARG A 628 -1.75 -3.95 17.27
C ARG A 628 -0.36 -3.90 17.91
N ALA A 629 -0.15 -4.64 18.99
CA ALA A 629 1.15 -4.76 19.65
C ALA A 629 2.20 -5.31 18.70
N SER A 630 1.86 -6.34 17.90
CA SER A 630 2.77 -6.91 16.91
C SER A 630 3.16 -5.91 15.81
N ALA A 631 2.19 -5.15 15.28
CA ALA A 631 2.44 -4.13 14.27
C ALA A 631 3.33 -3.00 14.80
N LEU A 632 3.07 -2.53 16.03
CA LEU A 632 3.87 -1.49 16.68
C LEU A 632 5.28 -2.00 17.02
N HIS A 633 5.39 -3.21 17.57
CA HIS A 633 6.66 -3.87 17.81
C HIS A 633 7.49 -3.91 16.52
N GLY A 634 6.87 -4.26 15.39
CA GLY A 634 7.52 -4.31 14.08
C GLY A 634 8.29 -3.03 13.72
N TRP A 635 7.69 -1.86 13.96
CA TRP A 635 8.28 -0.57 13.60
C TRP A 635 9.14 0.07 14.69
N LEU A 636 8.89 -0.28 15.95
CA LEU A 636 9.66 0.22 17.10
C LEU A 636 10.96 -0.54 17.34
N ALA A 637 10.96 -1.85 17.06
CA ALA A 637 12.11 -2.69 17.27
C ALA A 637 13.22 -2.35 16.25
N GLY A 638 14.42 -2.07 16.78
CA GLY A 638 15.56 -1.54 16.01
C GLY A 638 16.02 -0.13 16.41
N GLY A 639 15.32 0.53 17.34
CA GLY A 639 15.77 1.80 17.90
C GLY A 639 17.11 1.68 18.66
N GLU A 640 17.98 2.68 18.50
CA GLU A 640 19.26 2.75 19.21
C GLU A 640 19.08 3.14 20.69
N GLU A 641 17.95 3.76 21.03
CA GLU A 641 17.63 4.28 22.36
C GLU A 641 17.13 3.19 23.32
N PRO A 642 17.64 3.10 24.57
CA PRO A 642 17.23 2.09 25.55
C PRO A 642 15.71 2.02 25.76
N TRP A 643 15.05 3.18 25.85
CA TRP A 643 13.62 3.26 26.12
C TRP A 643 12.77 2.74 24.94
N SER A 644 13.23 2.92 23.70
CA SER A 644 12.56 2.35 22.52
C SER A 644 12.63 0.82 22.50
N ARG A 645 13.76 0.23 22.95
CA ARG A 645 13.93 -1.22 23.05
C ARG A 645 13.05 -1.81 24.14
N GLU A 646 13.01 -1.17 25.31
CA GLU A 646 12.14 -1.59 26.41
C GLU A 646 10.66 -1.57 25.98
N LEU A 647 10.23 -0.51 25.30
CA LEU A 647 8.87 -0.40 24.77
C LEU A 647 8.57 -1.52 23.75
N ALA A 648 9.50 -1.78 22.82
CA ALA A 648 9.35 -2.84 21.84
C ALA A 648 9.29 -4.24 22.49
N GLU A 649 10.10 -4.50 23.52
CA GLU A 649 10.06 -5.75 24.27
C GLU A 649 8.72 -5.95 25.00
N ARG A 650 8.18 -4.91 25.64
CA ARG A 650 6.84 -4.94 26.23
C ARG A 650 5.77 -5.26 25.18
N LEU A 651 5.84 -4.64 24.00
CA LEU A 651 4.91 -4.91 22.91
C LEU A 651 5.04 -6.34 22.35
N ALA A 652 6.25 -6.89 22.25
CA ALA A 652 6.46 -8.28 21.85
C ALA A 652 5.84 -9.26 22.85
N VAL A 653 5.97 -8.98 24.15
CA VAL A 653 5.30 -9.76 25.22
C VAL A 653 3.79 -9.68 25.09
N THR A 654 3.23 -8.49 24.89
CA THR A 654 1.78 -8.29 24.69
C THR A 654 1.28 -8.99 23.42
N ALA A 655 2.06 -8.97 22.34
CA ALA A 655 1.75 -9.67 21.10
C ALA A 655 1.81 -11.20 21.24
N GLY A 656 2.67 -11.70 22.14
CA GLY A 656 2.83 -13.13 22.43
C GLY A 656 3.57 -13.91 21.34
N HIS A 657 4.36 -13.24 20.50
CA HIS A 657 5.12 -13.88 19.42
C HIS A 657 6.60 -14.10 19.77
N ASP A 658 7.20 -15.12 19.17
CA ASP A 658 8.56 -15.61 19.42
C ASP A 658 9.61 -15.05 18.46
N TRP A 659 9.31 -13.94 17.78
CA TRP A 659 10.22 -13.25 16.87
C TRP A 659 10.48 -11.81 17.31
N ARG A 660 11.60 -11.25 16.84
CA ARG A 660 12.06 -9.88 17.15
C ARG A 660 12.47 -9.16 15.88
N VAL A 661 12.24 -7.85 15.80
CA VAL A 661 12.84 -7.04 14.73
C VAL A 661 14.21 -6.53 15.16
N ARG A 662 15.22 -6.73 14.32
CA ARG A 662 16.59 -6.25 14.51
C ARG A 662 16.73 -4.79 14.16
N TRP A 663 16.14 -4.41 13.03
CA TRP A 663 16.16 -3.07 12.46
C TRP A 663 14.98 -2.90 11.51
N SER A 664 14.60 -1.63 11.32
CA SER A 664 13.51 -1.22 10.44
C SER A 664 13.97 -0.07 9.53
N PHE A 665 13.67 -0.20 8.24
CA PHE A 665 13.89 0.81 7.21
C PHE A 665 12.53 1.30 6.69
N GLY A 666 12.03 2.41 7.24
CA GLY A 666 10.72 2.98 6.88
C GLY A 666 10.75 3.88 5.64
N ARG A 667 9.75 3.75 4.76
CA ARG A 667 9.49 4.61 3.59
C ARG A 667 7.97 4.69 3.35
N ARG A 668 7.40 5.89 3.29
CA ARG A 668 5.96 6.06 2.98
C ARG A 668 5.65 7.07 1.88
N ILE A 669 6.64 7.82 1.42
CA ILE A 669 6.46 8.84 0.38
C ILE A 669 6.44 8.20 -1.00
N GLU A 670 7.50 7.44 -1.24
CA GLU A 670 7.65 6.54 -2.34
C GLU A 670 7.59 5.16 -1.67
N PRO A 671 6.54 4.38 -1.94
CA PRO A 671 6.40 3.07 -1.32
C PRO A 671 7.59 2.20 -1.72
N VAL A 672 8.03 1.34 -0.81
CA VAL A 672 8.90 0.23 -1.21
C VAL A 672 8.09 -0.63 -2.16
N ARG A 673 8.67 -0.97 -3.29
CA ARG A 673 8.05 -1.82 -4.30
C ARG A 673 8.69 -3.20 -4.36
N LEU A 674 9.97 -3.31 -3.98
CA LEU A 674 10.79 -4.49 -4.22
C LEU A 674 11.88 -4.63 -3.15
N LEU A 675 12.28 -5.87 -2.89
CA LEU A 675 13.43 -6.23 -2.06
C LEU A 675 14.16 -7.40 -2.71
N ALA A 676 15.49 -7.32 -2.79
CA ALA A 676 16.32 -8.42 -3.26
C ALA A 676 17.61 -8.54 -2.44
N PRO A 677 18.12 -9.76 -2.20
CA PRO A 677 19.43 -9.96 -1.60
C PRO A 677 20.55 -9.53 -2.56
N GLY A 678 21.62 -8.98 -1.99
CA GLY A 678 22.86 -8.70 -2.72
C GLY A 678 23.71 -9.96 -2.90
N HIS A 679 24.22 -10.16 -4.10
CA HIS A 679 25.13 -11.23 -4.47
C HIS A 679 26.34 -10.67 -5.21
N GLY A 680 27.47 -11.39 -5.13
CA GLY A 680 28.77 -10.93 -5.64
C GLY A 680 29.65 -10.32 -4.54
N GLU A 681 30.91 -10.05 -4.85
CA GLU A 681 31.90 -9.59 -3.88
C GLU A 681 31.54 -8.21 -3.30
N LEU A 682 31.06 -7.29 -4.14
CA LEU A 682 30.71 -5.93 -3.77
C LEU A 682 29.33 -5.81 -3.12
N ARG A 683 28.43 -6.78 -3.30
CA ARG A 683 27.07 -6.74 -2.74
C ARG A 683 26.76 -7.79 -1.68
N THR A 684 27.69 -8.69 -1.38
CA THR A 684 27.53 -9.62 -0.25
C THR A 684 27.29 -8.85 1.05
N GLY A 685 26.28 -9.28 1.83
CA GLY A 685 25.89 -8.61 3.07
C GLY A 685 25.03 -7.36 2.88
N ARG A 686 24.55 -7.09 1.67
CA ARG A 686 23.69 -5.93 1.35
C ARG A 686 22.31 -6.37 0.84
N LEU A 687 21.36 -5.45 0.92
CA LEU A 687 20.02 -5.59 0.36
C LEU A 687 19.75 -4.47 -0.65
N LEU A 688 19.07 -4.82 -1.73
CA LEU A 688 18.60 -3.89 -2.76
C LEU A 688 17.11 -3.59 -2.50
N VAL A 689 16.79 -2.33 -2.21
CA VAL A 689 15.43 -1.89 -1.90
C VAL A 689 14.92 -0.97 -3.00
N GLY A 690 13.93 -1.43 -3.76
CA GLY A 690 13.32 -0.66 -4.84
C GLY A 690 12.31 0.35 -4.28
N VAL A 691 12.54 1.63 -4.55
CA VAL A 691 11.71 2.76 -4.10
C VAL A 691 11.55 3.73 -5.27
N GLY A 692 10.31 3.92 -5.73
CA GLY A 692 10.03 4.75 -6.90
C GLY A 692 10.77 4.30 -8.16
N ASP A 693 11.56 5.18 -8.77
CA ASP A 693 12.40 4.92 -9.96
C ASP A 693 13.85 4.54 -9.62
N SER A 694 14.09 4.19 -8.36
CA SER A 694 15.42 4.07 -7.79
C SER A 694 15.58 2.80 -6.95
N VAL A 695 16.81 2.28 -6.87
CA VAL A 695 17.18 1.18 -5.98
C VAL A 695 18.16 1.71 -4.95
N TYR A 696 17.82 1.54 -3.68
CA TYR A 696 18.68 1.86 -2.54
C TYR A 696 19.45 0.62 -2.11
N VAL A 697 20.72 0.78 -1.80
CA VAL A 697 21.55 -0.29 -1.23
C VAL A 697 21.67 -0.05 0.27
N ILE A 698 21.21 -1.01 1.08
CA ILE A 698 21.31 -0.96 2.53
C ILE A 698 22.13 -2.14 3.06
N GLU A 699 22.81 -1.94 4.17
CA GLU A 699 23.50 -3.01 4.89
C GLU A 699 22.49 -3.97 5.52
N GLN A 700 22.71 -5.27 5.36
CA GLN A 700 21.84 -6.30 5.90
C GLN A 700 21.93 -6.38 7.44
N ALA A 701 23.05 -5.95 8.01
CA ALA A 701 23.32 -6.06 9.45
C ALA A 701 22.49 -5.06 10.29
N ASP A 702 22.29 -3.85 9.79
CA ASP A 702 21.67 -2.75 10.54
C ASP A 702 20.63 -1.94 9.75
N GLY A 703 20.40 -2.27 8.48
CA GLY A 703 19.44 -1.58 7.61
C GLY A 703 19.88 -0.18 7.17
N LYS A 704 21.13 0.23 7.41
CA LYS A 704 21.61 1.58 7.07
C LYS A 704 22.00 1.68 5.60
N PRO A 705 21.72 2.82 4.92
CA PRO A 705 22.14 3.03 3.53
C PRO A 705 23.66 3.08 3.36
N VAL A 706 24.18 2.46 2.29
CA VAL A 706 25.61 2.47 1.96
C VAL A 706 25.98 3.81 1.28
N ALA A 707 26.87 4.59 1.90
CA ALA A 707 27.15 5.98 1.51
C ALA A 707 27.67 6.20 0.08
N ARG A 708 28.42 5.24 -0.50
CA ARG A 708 29.08 5.38 -1.81
C ARG A 708 28.17 5.03 -3.01
N ASP A 709 27.07 4.31 -2.76
CA ASP A 709 26.14 3.74 -3.75
C ASP A 709 24.66 3.92 -3.37
N ALA A 710 24.35 4.89 -2.51
CA ALA A 710 23.08 4.95 -1.78
C ALA A 710 21.82 4.97 -2.68
N ARG A 711 21.96 5.30 -3.98
CA ARG A 711 20.84 5.31 -4.92
C ARG A 711 21.27 5.04 -6.36
N ILE A 712 20.80 3.94 -6.93
CA ILE A 712 20.92 3.64 -8.36
C ILE A 712 19.62 4.08 -9.04
N LYS A 713 19.70 4.97 -10.04
CA LYS A 713 18.54 5.35 -10.84
C LYS A 713 18.30 4.32 -11.94
N LEU A 714 17.09 3.76 -12.01
CA LEU A 714 16.70 2.83 -13.06
C LEU A 714 16.17 3.53 -14.33
N GLY A 715 15.71 4.78 -14.19
CA GLY A 715 15.18 5.57 -15.30
C GLY A 715 13.77 5.18 -15.74
N GLN A 716 13.21 4.08 -15.20
CA GLN A 716 11.85 3.60 -15.45
C GLN A 716 11.13 3.28 -14.12
N PRO A 717 9.98 3.91 -13.82
CA PRO A 717 9.23 3.69 -12.57
C PRO A 717 8.44 2.36 -12.57
N SER A 718 8.40 1.64 -13.69
CA SER A 718 7.64 0.39 -13.89
C SER A 718 8.41 -0.86 -13.49
N THR A 719 9.41 -0.76 -12.60
CA THR A 719 10.23 -1.91 -12.19
C THR A 719 9.42 -2.89 -11.32
N VAL A 720 9.49 -4.17 -11.64
CA VAL A 720 8.70 -5.26 -11.01
C VAL A 720 9.54 -6.32 -10.31
N ALA A 721 10.84 -6.42 -10.62
CA ALA A 721 11.78 -7.29 -9.91
C ALA A 721 13.20 -6.73 -10.01
N VAL A 722 14.03 -7.05 -9.02
CA VAL A 722 15.48 -6.80 -9.05
C VAL A 722 16.19 -8.09 -8.63
N ALA A 723 17.25 -8.47 -9.31
CA ALA A 723 18.08 -9.63 -8.98
C ALA A 723 19.56 -9.25 -9.01
N SER A 724 20.36 -9.70 -8.03
CA SER A 724 21.82 -9.52 -8.03
C SER A 724 22.51 -10.83 -8.41
N SER A 725 23.53 -10.77 -9.25
CA SER A 725 24.27 -11.95 -9.73
C SER A 725 25.66 -12.06 -9.07
N ALA A 726 26.35 -13.18 -9.32
CA ALA A 726 27.67 -13.47 -8.74
C ALA A 726 28.79 -12.51 -9.21
N ASP A 727 28.64 -11.93 -10.40
CA ASP A 727 29.59 -10.98 -11.00
C ASP A 727 29.33 -9.52 -10.60
N ASP A 728 28.61 -9.31 -9.50
CA ASP A 728 28.20 -8.02 -8.95
C ASP A 728 27.28 -7.19 -9.89
N ALA A 729 26.70 -7.79 -10.94
CA ALA A 729 25.68 -7.13 -11.73
C ALA A 729 24.30 -7.17 -11.02
N ALA A 730 23.48 -6.14 -11.24
CA ALA A 730 22.09 -6.13 -10.80
C ALA A 730 21.19 -6.02 -12.03
N HIS A 731 20.12 -6.80 -12.06
CA HIS A 731 19.17 -6.86 -13.16
C HIS A 731 17.82 -6.36 -12.68
N ALA A 732 17.31 -5.30 -13.30
CA ALA A 732 15.96 -4.82 -13.10
C ALA A 732 15.05 -5.38 -14.20
N LEU A 733 13.92 -5.95 -13.82
CA LEU A 733 12.84 -6.34 -14.72
C LEU A 733 11.76 -5.25 -14.70
N TRP A 734 11.27 -4.85 -15.87
CA TRP A 734 10.20 -3.86 -16.00
C TRP A 734 8.88 -4.51 -16.40
N TRP A 735 7.77 -3.79 -16.22
CA TRP A 735 6.41 -4.27 -16.49
C TRP A 735 6.16 -4.66 -17.96
N ASP A 736 7.00 -4.21 -18.89
CA ASP A 736 6.98 -4.57 -20.31
C ASP A 736 7.74 -5.88 -20.63
N GLY A 737 8.31 -6.54 -19.62
CA GLY A 737 9.16 -7.72 -19.79
C GLY A 737 10.59 -7.39 -20.24
N ALA A 738 10.93 -6.11 -20.43
CA ALA A 738 12.29 -5.68 -20.71
C ALA A 738 13.13 -5.67 -19.43
N THR A 739 14.45 -5.74 -19.62
CA THR A 739 15.40 -5.83 -18.52
C THR A 739 16.53 -4.82 -18.69
N ALA A 740 16.98 -4.24 -17.58
CA ALA A 740 18.18 -3.42 -17.54
C ALA A 740 19.22 -4.04 -16.61
N THR A 741 20.47 -4.09 -17.05
CA THR A 741 21.59 -4.52 -16.21
C THR A 741 22.40 -3.32 -15.73
N ILE A 742 22.57 -3.21 -14.42
CA ILE A 742 23.49 -2.28 -13.76
C ILE A 742 24.78 -3.06 -13.49
N ARG A 743 25.87 -2.72 -14.19
CA ARG A 743 27.16 -3.41 -14.07
C ARG A 743 28.15 -2.56 -13.27
N PRO A 744 29.00 -3.19 -12.44
CA PRO A 744 30.26 -2.59 -12.03
C PRO A 744 31.23 -2.59 -13.22
N ASP A 745 32.26 -1.72 -13.21
CA ASP A 745 33.25 -1.55 -14.30
C ASP A 745 34.19 -2.76 -14.50
N ASN A 746 33.80 -3.96 -14.09
CA ASN A 746 34.65 -5.17 -14.10
C ASN A 746 34.69 -5.93 -15.44
N GLY A 747 33.91 -5.51 -16.44
CA GLY A 747 33.94 -6.09 -17.79
C GLY A 747 33.20 -7.43 -17.98
N SER A 748 32.71 -8.12 -16.92
CA SER A 748 32.00 -9.41 -17.05
C SER A 748 30.57 -9.29 -17.58
N ARG A 749 30.20 -10.09 -18.60
CA ARG A 749 28.86 -10.12 -19.23
C ARG A 749 28.06 -11.38 -18.97
N THR A 750 28.63 -12.37 -18.30
CA THR A 750 28.04 -13.71 -18.11
C THR A 750 26.58 -13.66 -17.63
N SER A 751 26.31 -12.89 -16.58
CA SER A 751 24.95 -12.75 -16.02
C SER A 751 23.97 -12.04 -16.96
N HIS A 752 24.43 -11.00 -17.67
CA HIS A 752 23.64 -10.28 -18.65
C HIS A 752 23.29 -11.16 -19.85
N ASP A 753 24.25 -11.91 -20.38
CA ASP A 753 24.02 -12.78 -21.52
C ASP A 753 23.10 -13.95 -21.15
N ALA A 754 23.23 -14.50 -19.93
CA ALA A 754 22.28 -15.48 -19.39
C ALA A 754 20.87 -14.89 -19.24
N LEU A 755 20.73 -13.66 -18.76
CA LEU A 755 19.43 -12.97 -18.65
C LEU A 755 18.76 -12.81 -20.00
N VAL A 756 19.52 -12.44 -21.04
CA VAL A 756 19.02 -12.34 -22.40
C VAL A 756 18.48 -13.69 -22.87
N ARG A 757 19.27 -14.78 -22.72
CA ARG A 757 18.83 -16.14 -23.10
C ARG A 757 17.58 -16.59 -22.33
N LEU A 758 17.52 -16.33 -21.03
CA LEU A 758 16.37 -16.68 -20.19
C LEU A 758 15.11 -15.99 -20.71
N ARG A 759 15.18 -14.67 -20.91
CA ARG A 759 14.07 -13.86 -21.40
C ARG A 759 13.59 -14.30 -22.78
N GLU A 760 14.52 -14.64 -23.68
CA GLU A 760 14.18 -15.09 -25.04
C GLU A 760 13.42 -16.42 -25.08
N SER A 761 13.64 -17.28 -24.07
CA SER A 761 12.93 -18.54 -23.91
C SER A 761 11.48 -18.37 -23.43
N MET A 762 11.12 -17.21 -22.87
CA MET A 762 9.80 -16.95 -22.32
C MET A 762 8.82 -16.54 -23.42
N THR A 763 7.68 -17.23 -23.46
CA THR A 763 6.64 -16.96 -24.46
C THR A 763 5.57 -15.98 -23.94
N GLY A 764 5.32 -15.95 -22.63
CA GLY A 764 4.36 -15.04 -22.01
C GLY A 764 4.94 -13.67 -21.60
N GLY A 765 6.24 -13.44 -21.81
CA GLY A 765 6.93 -12.26 -21.29
C GLY A 765 7.28 -12.39 -19.81
N ALA A 766 8.47 -11.91 -19.43
CA ALA A 766 8.98 -12.05 -18.07
C ALA A 766 8.15 -11.26 -17.05
N THR A 767 7.73 -11.92 -15.98
CA THR A 767 6.93 -11.32 -14.89
C THR A 767 7.58 -11.43 -13.52
N ALA A 768 8.51 -12.37 -13.34
CA ALA A 768 9.30 -12.53 -12.13
C ALA A 768 10.74 -12.95 -12.48
N LEU A 769 11.70 -12.51 -11.67
CA LEU A 769 13.13 -12.77 -11.87
C LEU A 769 13.86 -12.90 -10.53
N THR A 770 14.80 -13.84 -10.44
CA THR A 770 15.72 -13.98 -9.30
C THR A 770 17.06 -14.53 -9.76
N ALA A 771 18.11 -14.29 -8.99
CA ALA A 771 19.44 -14.84 -9.21
C ALA A 771 20.05 -15.28 -7.87
N ILE A 772 20.95 -16.27 -7.90
CA ILE A 772 21.84 -16.58 -6.77
C ILE A 772 23.30 -16.47 -7.21
N GLY A 773 24.17 -16.10 -6.26
CA GLY A 773 25.61 -15.99 -6.45
C GLY A 773 26.37 -17.32 -6.37
N ALA A 774 27.68 -17.22 -6.16
CA ALA A 774 28.59 -18.36 -5.94
C ALA A 774 28.14 -19.29 -4.78
N PRO A 775 28.56 -20.58 -4.77
CA PRO A 775 29.53 -21.20 -5.69
C PRO A 775 28.93 -21.64 -7.02
N ARG A 776 27.61 -21.80 -7.12
CA ARG A 776 26.91 -22.21 -8.35
C ARG A 776 25.90 -21.13 -8.73
N PRO A 777 26.22 -20.26 -9.68
CA PRO A 777 25.33 -19.17 -10.04
C PRO A 777 24.16 -19.70 -10.88
N VAL A 778 22.96 -19.20 -10.59
CA VAL A 778 21.73 -19.53 -11.31
C VAL A 778 20.93 -18.28 -11.55
N LEU A 779 20.24 -18.24 -12.69
CA LEU A 779 19.22 -17.26 -12.98
C LEU A 779 17.90 -17.98 -13.21
N ALA A 780 16.84 -17.57 -12.53
CA ALA A 780 15.52 -18.17 -12.68
C ALA A 780 14.45 -17.09 -12.86
N GLY A 781 13.38 -17.45 -13.55
CA GLY A 781 12.28 -16.53 -13.80
C GLY A 781 11.00 -17.25 -14.18
N GLY A 782 9.92 -16.48 -14.23
CA GLY A 782 8.62 -16.97 -14.65
C GLY A 782 7.93 -15.96 -15.55
N ASP A 783 6.92 -16.44 -16.27
CA ASP A 783 6.19 -15.64 -17.25
C ASP A 783 4.70 -15.49 -16.93
N ASP A 784 4.01 -14.68 -17.76
CA ASP A 784 2.59 -14.42 -17.63
C ASP A 784 1.69 -15.63 -18.03
N HIS A 785 2.27 -16.68 -18.61
CA HIS A 785 1.57 -17.93 -18.90
C HIS A 785 1.65 -18.92 -17.74
N GLY A 786 2.48 -18.69 -16.73
CA GLY A 786 2.62 -19.61 -15.60
C GLY A 786 3.74 -20.64 -15.79
N GLU A 787 4.62 -20.41 -16.78
CA GLU A 787 5.80 -21.23 -17.03
C GLU A 787 7.00 -20.75 -16.22
N ILE A 788 7.87 -21.69 -15.81
CA ILE A 788 9.05 -21.43 -14.99
C ILE A 788 10.30 -21.88 -15.73
N TYR A 789 11.34 -21.05 -15.66
CA TYR A 789 12.58 -21.21 -16.38
C TYR A 789 13.78 -21.02 -15.45
N ALA A 790 14.88 -21.74 -15.74
CA ALA A 790 16.16 -21.54 -15.07
C ALA A 790 17.35 -21.78 -15.98
N ILE A 791 18.41 -21.01 -15.76
CA ILE A 791 19.74 -21.19 -16.35
C ILE A 791 20.69 -21.47 -15.18
N PRO A 792 20.96 -22.75 -14.88
CA PRO A 792 22.04 -23.13 -13.98
C PRO A 792 23.38 -22.97 -14.70
N GLU A 793 24.42 -22.57 -13.96
CA GLU A 793 25.76 -22.36 -14.52
C GLU A 793 25.73 -21.36 -15.69
N LEU A 794 25.76 -20.07 -15.36
CA LEU A 794 25.46 -18.96 -16.28
C LEU A 794 26.27 -18.93 -17.60
N ASP A 795 27.38 -19.65 -17.69
CA ASP A 795 28.20 -19.77 -18.88
C ASP A 795 27.63 -20.81 -19.85
N LEU A 796 27.31 -20.39 -21.08
CA LEU A 796 26.99 -21.25 -22.24
C LEU A 796 25.78 -22.19 -22.12
N SER A 797 25.08 -22.24 -20.99
CA SER A 797 23.89 -23.09 -20.79
C SER A 797 22.62 -22.50 -21.41
N GLU A 798 21.78 -23.39 -21.96
CA GLU A 798 20.42 -23.07 -22.41
C GLU A 798 19.44 -22.96 -21.24
N ALA A 799 18.37 -22.19 -21.43
CA ALA A 799 17.30 -22.08 -20.46
C ALA A 799 16.53 -23.42 -20.36
N ARG A 800 16.49 -23.97 -19.16
CA ARG A 800 15.65 -25.13 -18.83
C ARG A 800 14.26 -24.63 -18.48
N ARG A 801 13.25 -25.15 -19.17
CA ARG A 801 11.83 -24.92 -18.88
C ARG A 801 11.27 -26.11 -18.12
N CYS A 802 10.48 -25.86 -17.08
CA CYS A 802 9.73 -26.93 -16.41
C CYS A 802 8.78 -27.61 -17.41
N GLU A 803 8.79 -28.94 -17.50
CA GLU A 803 7.95 -29.69 -18.45
C GLU A 803 6.45 -29.53 -18.18
N LYS A 804 6.09 -29.28 -16.91
CA LYS A 804 4.72 -29.06 -16.45
C LYS A 804 4.52 -27.56 -16.20
N ARG A 805 3.44 -27.00 -16.77
CA ARG A 805 2.93 -25.68 -16.38
C ARG A 805 2.48 -25.75 -14.91
N LEU A 806 3.16 -25.00 -14.04
CA LEU A 806 2.93 -25.06 -12.59
C LEU A 806 1.80 -24.13 -12.14
N HIS A 807 1.61 -22.99 -12.80
CA HIS A 807 0.63 -21.98 -12.40
C HIS A 807 -0.48 -21.79 -13.42
N ASP A 808 -1.69 -21.51 -12.93
CA ASP A 808 -2.82 -21.08 -13.76
C ASP A 808 -2.99 -19.55 -13.73
N GLY A 809 -2.06 -18.85 -14.35
CA GLY A 809 -2.00 -17.40 -14.35
C GLY A 809 -0.55 -16.92 -14.36
N ARG A 810 -0.35 -15.64 -14.10
CA ARG A 810 0.97 -15.04 -14.02
C ARG A 810 1.77 -15.60 -12.85
N VAL A 811 3.06 -15.84 -13.08
CA VAL A 811 4.04 -16.05 -12.01
C VAL A 811 4.37 -14.71 -11.38
N THR A 812 4.11 -14.56 -10.08
CA THR A 812 4.24 -13.30 -9.35
C THR A 812 5.54 -13.19 -8.57
N ALA A 813 6.13 -14.33 -8.18
CA ALA A 813 7.37 -14.38 -7.44
C ALA A 813 8.17 -15.65 -7.76
N VAL A 814 9.49 -15.53 -7.77
CA VAL A 814 10.42 -16.67 -7.89
C VAL A 814 11.56 -16.46 -6.90
N ALA A 815 11.99 -17.51 -6.22
CA ALA A 815 13.16 -17.53 -5.34
C ALA A 815 14.01 -18.78 -5.61
N VAL A 816 15.30 -18.73 -5.29
CA VAL A 816 16.20 -19.88 -5.46
C VAL A 816 17.06 -20.09 -4.21
N ALA A 817 17.26 -21.34 -3.84
CA ALA A 817 18.23 -21.76 -2.83
C ALA A 817 19.16 -22.85 -3.39
N GLY A 818 20.44 -22.84 -2.99
CA GLY A 818 21.34 -23.95 -3.25
C GLY A 818 20.94 -25.16 -2.40
N TYR A 819 20.74 -26.33 -3.01
CA TYR A 819 20.28 -27.53 -2.33
C TYR A 819 21.19 -28.71 -2.67
N GLY A 820 22.20 -28.96 -1.83
CA GLY A 820 23.26 -29.92 -2.14
C GLY A 820 24.02 -29.50 -3.40
N ASP A 821 24.03 -30.39 -4.39
CA ASP A 821 24.61 -30.14 -5.72
C ASP A 821 23.59 -29.58 -6.75
N GLU A 822 22.38 -29.23 -6.34
CA GLU A 822 21.32 -28.76 -7.23
C GLU A 822 20.79 -27.36 -6.82
N HIS A 823 19.90 -26.81 -7.63
CA HIS A 823 19.20 -25.55 -7.35
C HIS A 823 17.72 -25.81 -7.11
N LEU A 824 17.24 -25.49 -5.91
CA LEU A 824 15.82 -25.54 -5.57
C LEU A 824 15.17 -24.22 -5.95
N ILE A 825 14.24 -24.25 -6.89
CA ILE A 825 13.48 -23.09 -7.34
C ILE A 825 12.11 -23.12 -6.68
N LEU A 826 11.72 -21.99 -6.09
CA LEU A 826 10.38 -21.76 -5.57
C LEU A 826 9.66 -20.80 -6.50
N SER A 827 8.41 -21.12 -6.86
CA SER A 827 7.56 -20.24 -7.67
C SER A 827 6.20 -20.01 -7.03
N GLY A 828 5.70 -18.79 -7.13
CA GLY A 828 4.40 -18.36 -6.64
C GLY A 828 3.61 -17.67 -7.75
N GLY A 829 2.30 -17.88 -7.78
CA GLY A 829 1.43 -17.34 -8.83
C GLY A 829 0.24 -16.55 -8.31
N GLU A 830 -0.43 -15.87 -9.25
CA GLU A 830 -1.74 -15.24 -9.02
C GLU A 830 -2.82 -16.25 -8.63
N ASP A 831 -2.61 -17.52 -8.97
CA ASP A 831 -3.46 -18.65 -8.62
C ASP A 831 -3.36 -19.10 -7.15
N GLY A 832 -2.53 -18.42 -6.34
CA GLY A 832 -2.37 -18.69 -4.92
C GLY A 832 -1.67 -20.01 -4.59
N ARG A 833 -0.94 -20.57 -5.56
CA ARG A 833 -0.13 -21.78 -5.38
C ARG A 833 1.34 -21.45 -5.23
N VAL A 834 2.04 -22.27 -4.44
CA VAL A 834 3.51 -22.26 -4.32
C VAL A 834 4.04 -23.63 -4.72
N TRP A 835 5.06 -23.66 -5.56
CA TRP A 835 5.70 -24.89 -6.02
C TRP A 835 7.19 -24.89 -5.75
N THR A 836 7.76 -26.09 -5.57
CA THR A 836 9.21 -26.33 -5.52
C THR A 836 9.64 -27.20 -6.70
N TRP A 837 10.63 -26.74 -7.45
CA TRP A 837 11.13 -27.42 -8.64
C TRP A 837 12.66 -27.54 -8.63
N LEU A 838 13.16 -28.70 -9.04
CA LEU A 838 14.57 -28.98 -9.29
C LEU A 838 14.72 -29.18 -10.81
N PRO A 839 15.49 -28.34 -11.54
CA PRO A 839 15.51 -28.34 -13.00
C PRO A 839 15.78 -29.67 -13.71
N ASP A 840 16.56 -30.56 -13.09
CA ASP A 840 16.95 -31.86 -13.65
C ASP A 840 16.14 -33.04 -13.10
N ARG A 841 15.06 -32.75 -12.38
CA ARG A 841 14.20 -33.76 -11.76
C ARG A 841 12.80 -33.67 -12.33
N THR A 842 12.08 -34.78 -12.23
CA THR A 842 10.65 -34.83 -12.58
C THR A 842 9.90 -33.72 -11.83
N PRO A 843 9.05 -32.94 -12.52
CA PRO A 843 8.27 -31.90 -11.88
C PRO A 843 7.40 -32.43 -10.72
N PRO A 844 7.17 -31.62 -9.68
CA PRO A 844 6.33 -31.99 -8.55
C PRO A 844 4.89 -32.35 -8.96
N GLU A 845 4.31 -33.34 -8.28
CA GLU A 845 2.92 -33.77 -8.51
C GLU A 845 1.91 -32.78 -7.92
N ALA A 846 2.18 -32.26 -6.72
CA ALA A 846 1.31 -31.36 -5.96
C ALA A 846 2.03 -30.09 -5.52
N PRO A 847 1.30 -28.96 -5.37
CA PRO A 847 1.88 -27.71 -4.86
C PRO A 847 2.34 -27.87 -3.41
N THR A 848 3.38 -27.13 -3.04
CA THR A 848 3.93 -27.10 -1.68
C THR A 848 2.98 -26.40 -0.71
N LEU A 849 2.35 -25.30 -1.15
CA LEU A 849 1.33 -24.55 -0.40
C LEU A 849 0.23 -24.07 -1.34
N THR A 850 -0.98 -23.88 -0.81
CA THR A 850 -2.14 -23.38 -1.58
C THR A 850 -3.04 -22.52 -0.70
N ARG A 851 -3.46 -21.36 -1.21
CA ARG A 851 -4.48 -20.48 -0.64
C ARG A 851 -5.31 -19.85 -1.77
N ASP A 852 -6.47 -19.31 -1.44
CA ASP A 852 -7.34 -18.60 -2.39
C ASP A 852 -6.92 -17.13 -2.64
N LEU A 853 -5.64 -16.80 -2.38
CA LEU A 853 -5.09 -15.45 -2.49
C LEU A 853 -3.76 -15.48 -3.25
N PRO A 854 -3.47 -14.50 -4.11
CA PRO A 854 -2.20 -14.43 -4.82
C PRO A 854 -0.99 -14.39 -3.89
N VAL A 855 0.08 -15.08 -4.32
CA VAL A 855 1.42 -14.95 -3.74
C VAL A 855 2.02 -13.63 -4.20
N THR A 856 2.67 -12.88 -3.31
CA THR A 856 3.24 -11.56 -3.62
C THR A 856 4.76 -11.51 -3.55
N ALA A 857 5.38 -12.38 -2.74
CA ALA A 857 6.83 -12.45 -2.60
C ALA A 857 7.28 -13.84 -2.14
N LEU A 858 8.50 -14.22 -2.49
CA LEU A 858 9.15 -15.46 -2.05
C LEU A 858 10.61 -15.18 -1.67
N ALA A 859 11.12 -15.91 -0.68
CA ALA A 859 12.54 -16.00 -0.40
C ALA A 859 12.88 -17.42 0.06
N ALA A 860 14.07 -17.90 -0.28
CA ALA A 860 14.55 -19.20 0.16
C ALA A 860 16.06 -19.15 0.40
N HIS A 861 16.51 -19.87 1.42
CA HIS A 861 17.93 -20.05 1.69
C HIS A 861 18.18 -21.38 2.42
N VAL A 862 19.31 -22.01 2.14
CA VAL A 862 19.75 -23.17 2.92
C VAL A 862 20.72 -22.68 3.99
N LEU A 863 20.28 -22.83 5.24
CA LEU A 863 21.06 -22.54 6.44
C LEU A 863 21.85 -23.78 6.85
N PRO A 864 22.87 -23.66 7.73
CA PRO A 864 23.58 -24.81 8.27
C PRO A 864 22.67 -25.88 8.91
N GLN A 865 21.52 -25.46 9.43
CA GLN A 865 20.51 -26.33 10.06
C GLN A 865 19.55 -26.98 9.05
N GLY A 866 19.44 -26.44 7.83
CA GLY A 866 18.54 -26.93 6.78
C GLY A 866 17.88 -25.81 5.97
N LEU A 867 16.85 -26.17 5.18
CA LEU A 867 16.16 -25.22 4.30
C LEU A 867 15.23 -24.31 5.10
N MET A 868 15.27 -23.01 4.81
CA MET A 868 14.28 -22.02 5.23
C MET A 868 13.71 -21.33 4.00
N PHE A 869 12.38 -21.20 3.93
CA PHE A 869 11.75 -20.36 2.92
C PHE A 869 10.56 -19.60 3.49
N ALA A 870 10.23 -18.47 2.86
CA ALA A 870 9.18 -17.58 3.28
C ALA A 870 8.29 -17.20 2.10
N VAL A 871 6.98 -17.09 2.35
CA VAL A 871 5.94 -16.81 1.37
C VAL A 871 5.09 -15.65 1.86
N GLY A 872 5.06 -14.57 1.07
CA GLY A 872 4.18 -13.42 1.29
C GLY A 872 2.88 -13.55 0.50
N TRP A 873 1.78 -13.17 1.13
CA TRP A 873 0.44 -13.22 0.54
C TRP A 873 -0.19 -11.83 0.44
N THR A 874 -1.18 -11.70 -0.44
CA THR A 874 -1.88 -10.42 -0.70
C THR A 874 -2.62 -9.88 0.53
N ASP A 875 -3.04 -10.72 1.48
CA ASP A 875 -3.65 -10.29 2.75
C ASP A 875 -2.63 -9.84 3.81
N GLY A 876 -1.33 -9.82 3.47
CA GLY A 876 -0.25 -9.46 4.38
C GLY A 876 0.12 -10.54 5.39
N LEU A 877 -0.29 -11.79 5.13
CA LEU A 877 0.23 -12.96 5.83
C LEU A 877 1.63 -13.30 5.30
N LEU A 878 2.55 -13.61 6.21
CA LEU A 878 3.86 -14.20 5.94
C LEU A 878 3.88 -15.62 6.50
N GLN A 879 4.07 -16.60 5.62
CA GLN A 879 4.26 -17.99 6.00
C GLN A 879 5.74 -18.35 5.90
N ILE A 880 6.32 -18.85 6.99
CA ILE A 880 7.74 -19.20 7.09
C ILE A 880 7.84 -20.69 7.35
N MET A 881 8.52 -21.42 6.47
CA MET A 881 8.76 -22.84 6.62
C MET A 881 10.24 -23.07 6.94
N THR A 882 10.51 -23.78 8.04
CA THR A 882 11.85 -24.31 8.35
C THR A 882 11.85 -25.84 8.26
N VAL A 883 12.87 -26.39 7.62
CA VAL A 883 13.05 -27.83 7.45
C VAL A 883 14.39 -28.23 8.07
N PHE A 884 14.48 -28.12 9.39
CA PHE A 884 15.65 -28.50 10.20
C PHE A 884 15.47 -29.91 10.81
N GLY A 885 14.91 -30.83 10.02
CA GLY A 885 14.32 -32.08 10.49
C GLY A 885 12.83 -32.10 10.19
N THR A 886 11.99 -32.11 11.24
CA THR A 886 10.53 -32.01 11.07
C THR A 886 10.16 -30.62 10.52
N PRO A 887 9.41 -30.52 9.41
CA PRO A 887 8.97 -29.24 8.89
C PRO A 887 8.14 -28.46 9.91
N LEU A 888 8.46 -27.17 10.09
CA LEU A 888 7.74 -26.27 10.98
C LEU A 888 7.28 -25.04 10.21
N LEU A 889 5.96 -24.81 10.20
CA LEU A 889 5.32 -23.65 9.61
C LEU A 889 5.01 -22.60 10.68
N ARG A 890 5.47 -21.37 10.46
CA ARG A 890 5.14 -20.18 11.26
C ARG A 890 4.38 -19.17 10.42
N GLU A 891 3.54 -18.40 11.11
CA GLU A 891 2.76 -17.34 10.50
C GLU A 891 3.03 -16.01 11.21
N ILE A 892 3.37 -14.98 10.43
CA ILE A 892 3.50 -13.61 10.90
C ILE A 892 2.51 -12.74 10.12
N ARG A 893 1.70 -11.95 10.83
CA ARG A 893 0.73 -11.04 10.22
C ARG A 893 1.30 -9.63 10.22
N PHE A 894 1.68 -9.15 9.03
CA PHE A 894 2.03 -7.74 8.83
C PHE A 894 0.78 -6.89 8.60
N GLY A 895 -0.31 -7.51 8.14
CA GLY A 895 -1.56 -6.80 7.84
C GLY A 895 -1.37 -5.76 6.74
N THR A 896 -0.47 -5.98 5.80
CA THR A 896 -0.36 -5.28 4.51
C THR A 896 0.43 -6.20 3.57
N PRO A 897 0.13 -6.23 2.25
CA PRO A 897 0.83 -7.12 1.33
C PRO A 897 2.35 -6.98 1.41
N ILE A 898 3.04 -8.12 1.38
CA ILE A 898 4.51 -8.17 1.34
C ILE A 898 4.95 -8.02 -0.11
N VAL A 899 5.69 -6.96 -0.41
CA VAL A 899 6.13 -6.61 -1.76
C VAL A 899 7.52 -7.17 -2.10
N GLY A 900 8.21 -7.75 -1.12
CA GLY A 900 9.50 -8.41 -1.32
C GLY A 900 10.00 -9.12 -0.08
N LEU A 901 10.78 -10.19 -0.27
CA LEU A 901 11.36 -11.00 0.80
C LEU A 901 12.82 -11.30 0.49
N ALA A 902 13.65 -11.38 1.53
CA ALA A 902 15.00 -11.93 1.46
C ALA A 902 15.32 -12.71 2.73
N ILE A 903 16.04 -13.83 2.59
CA ILE A 903 16.59 -14.59 3.71
C ILE A 903 18.10 -14.53 3.60
N THR A 904 18.75 -14.21 4.70
CA THR A 904 20.19 -14.01 4.73
C THR A 904 20.92 -15.31 5.06
N PRO A 905 22.24 -15.40 4.82
CA PRO A 905 23.04 -16.55 5.23
C PRO A 905 23.03 -16.85 6.73
N THR A 906 22.71 -15.86 7.56
CA THR A 906 22.59 -16.02 9.02
C THR A 906 21.18 -16.40 9.47
N GLY A 907 20.22 -16.55 8.54
CA GLY A 907 18.82 -16.84 8.86
C GLY A 907 17.99 -15.62 9.26
N LEU A 908 18.49 -14.40 9.04
CA LEU A 908 17.71 -13.19 9.22
C LEU A 908 16.69 -13.08 8.08
N LEU A 909 15.41 -12.83 8.40
CA LEU A 909 14.34 -12.69 7.41
C LEU A 909 14.04 -11.22 7.20
N CYS A 910 14.31 -10.69 6.02
CA CYS A 910 13.97 -9.31 5.65
C CYS A 910 12.65 -9.30 4.87
N ALA A 911 11.64 -8.60 5.39
CA ALA A 911 10.33 -8.46 4.78
C ALA A 911 10.05 -7.02 4.40
N ALA A 912 9.72 -6.80 3.12
CA ALA A 912 9.33 -5.50 2.60
C ALA A 912 7.82 -5.40 2.48
N THR A 913 7.27 -4.32 3.01
CA THR A 913 5.90 -3.83 2.81
C THR A 913 5.97 -2.50 2.08
N GLU A 914 4.84 -1.95 1.62
CA GLU A 914 4.85 -0.61 1.01
C GLU A 914 5.41 0.47 1.96
N SER A 915 5.27 0.26 3.27
CA SER A 915 5.75 1.16 4.33
C SER A 915 7.25 1.04 4.63
N GLY A 916 7.96 0.03 4.11
CA GLY A 916 9.37 -0.18 4.43
C GLY A 916 9.80 -1.64 4.57
N VAL A 917 11.04 -1.84 5.00
CA VAL A 917 11.66 -3.16 5.22
C VAL A 917 11.90 -3.40 6.71
N GLN A 918 11.54 -4.57 7.21
CA GLN A 918 11.82 -5.02 8.58
C GLN A 918 12.68 -6.27 8.55
N ALA A 919 13.71 -6.34 9.38
CA ALA A 919 14.54 -7.52 9.52
C ALA A 919 14.20 -8.29 10.80
N ILE A 920 13.72 -9.52 10.62
CA ILE A 920 13.14 -10.35 11.66
C ILE A 920 14.10 -11.48 12.01
N GLU A 921 14.39 -11.60 13.30
CA GLU A 921 15.10 -12.70 13.93
C GLU A 921 14.08 -13.63 14.59
N LEU A 922 14.15 -14.93 14.28
CA LEU A 922 13.33 -15.97 14.89
C LEU A 922 14.05 -16.55 16.12
N ALA A 923 13.34 -16.76 17.23
CA ALA A 923 13.97 -17.22 18.48
C ALA A 923 14.76 -18.53 18.35
N GLU A 924 14.32 -19.47 17.52
CA GLU A 924 15.03 -20.76 17.33
C GLU A 924 16.38 -20.62 16.61
N LEU A 925 16.56 -19.53 15.86
CA LEU A 925 17.80 -19.21 15.17
C LEU A 925 18.71 -18.32 16.04
N ALA A 926 18.19 -17.76 17.13
CA ALA A 926 18.89 -16.83 18.02
C ALA A 926 19.83 -17.51 19.04
N SER A 927 19.94 -18.86 19.05
CA SER A 927 20.89 -19.54 19.94
C SER A 927 22.34 -19.27 19.52
N PRO A 928 23.18 -18.71 20.41
CA PRO A 928 24.61 -18.63 20.15
C PRO A 928 25.19 -20.04 20.17
N ALA A 929 26.20 -20.27 19.34
CA ALA A 929 27.04 -21.45 19.36
C ALA A 929 27.38 -21.85 20.81
N GLY A 930 26.80 -22.96 21.28
CA GLY A 930 27.35 -23.66 22.44
C GLY A 930 28.76 -24.15 22.08
N PRO A 931 29.73 -24.12 23.01
CA PRO A 931 31.02 -24.73 22.77
C PRO A 931 30.76 -26.23 22.63
N GLY A 932 30.74 -26.70 21.38
CA GLY A 932 30.70 -28.12 21.07
C GLY A 932 31.83 -28.79 21.82
N THR A 933 31.47 -29.60 22.80
CA THR A 933 32.35 -30.54 23.49
C THR A 933 33.18 -31.25 22.45
N ALA A 934 34.48 -30.96 22.43
CA ALA A 934 35.47 -31.77 21.76
C ALA A 934 35.43 -33.16 22.41
N GLY A 935 34.61 -34.04 21.86
CA GLY A 935 34.68 -35.47 22.08
C GLY A 935 36.02 -35.92 21.53
N THR A 936 37.02 -35.99 22.39
CA THR A 936 38.28 -36.67 22.12
C THR A 936 37.95 -38.13 21.85
N GLY A 937 37.95 -38.50 20.57
CA GLY A 937 38.01 -39.88 20.13
C GLY A 937 39.29 -40.49 20.67
N ARG A 938 39.16 -41.18 21.80
CA ARG A 938 40.23 -41.99 22.38
C ARG A 938 40.30 -43.27 21.57
N GLU A 939 41.34 -43.39 20.75
CA GLU A 939 41.75 -44.62 20.08
C GLU A 939 41.81 -45.76 21.10
N GLY A 940 40.97 -46.78 20.89
CA GLY A 940 41.11 -48.08 21.52
C GLY A 940 42.27 -48.80 20.88
N ARG A 941 43.42 -48.78 21.56
CA ARG A 941 44.58 -49.62 21.27
C ARG A 941 44.36 -50.93 22.02
N GLU A 942 44.14 -52.01 21.27
CA GLU A 942 44.41 -53.36 21.76
C GLU A 942 45.90 -53.45 22.08
N ASP A 943 46.21 -53.88 23.30
CA ASP A 943 47.25 -54.88 23.58
C ASP A 943 47.15 -55.24 25.07
N GLY A 944 46.91 -56.53 25.33
CA GLY A 944 46.92 -57.10 26.66
C GLY A 944 48.35 -57.39 27.13
N ASP A 945 48.61 -57.12 28.41
CA ASP A 945 49.42 -57.95 29.30
C ASP A 945 49.38 -57.35 30.72
N GLY A 946 49.08 -58.19 31.72
CA GLY A 946 49.23 -57.89 33.16
C GLY A 946 47.96 -57.94 33.99
#